data_AF-A0A7Y3L2Z5-F1
#
_entry.id   AF-A0A7Y3L2Z5-F1
#
_cell.length_a   1.000
_cell.length_b   1.000
_cell.length_c   1.000
_cell.angle_alpha   90.00
_cell.angle_beta   90.00
_cell.angle_gamma   90.00
#
_symmetry.space_group_name_H-M   'P 1'
#
loop_
_entity.id
_entity.type
_entity.pdbx_description
1 polymer ?
#
loop_
_entity_poly.entity_id
_entity_poly.type
_entity_poly.pdbx_seq_one_letter_code
_entity_poly.pdbx_strand_id
1 'polypeptide(L)'
;RQLIASLEENRKRWSPEQPQVSLDSKVRVVKFQSYLELFRQTNGPDAVPAAEAPAERTPLKAKAEGALERMSYVLPRAVYLDLDMFDGPVSKDLLADIAKLQRTGVYFVALSRKPYAEAAGIKDKLVRQLSAYQLSVLMPIRFLMVTDDGAVISELPRGGAPTALDVVRFSPAEIDVLRGAVARGAEQIGVKPSAATEVRQPPLEDPRENPFNADKPAFVRPDPRVRFETILPKMTDAAFVEWRAAFDAVLAAHGLKVLVRAQTRPDGRRRVVVSRTDLAGAMPRLADALGEKFALYMNPGDALVLSRDPALLAANPKSLDFGGISGLHGAELAENALGLLLGEHRDNVDGDLTGSATRIISFSRDRHRYLSEALIQVDLEEQNINFFSGHAVHAAEDWLIYQLQNGRTPTKEEFSRHLRDHWNAGMRELKAVGMPPAHLSEGWLNASLTRALSMYDIVVATKKRGEVLVGSEIPNFFMLKDYERRTGRLKRRYILHTIFDFIALRPDPKRPGHATLVIYDFKTGPAKTRPKLNKDVQVLTYALFAHEKWVGKKFPAPYFAGDKGYMIDDVSVEFIYNKKLQPADVTRWSLDGVRRKIIGTLNRIHAAEQKMYGYTPGGKPAAKKKAAKPAKKKPAAKAPRVSKA
;
A
#
# COMPACT_ATOMS: atom_id res chain seq x y z
N ARG A 1 24.85 -25.79 7.31
CA ARG A 1 26.30 -25.46 7.32
C ARG A 1 26.62 -24.27 6.38
N GLN A 2 26.30 -24.31 5.09
CA GLN A 2 26.52 -23.16 4.18
C GLN A 2 25.67 -21.91 4.50
N LEU A 3 24.41 -22.07 4.96
CA LEU A 3 23.57 -20.94 5.39
C LEU A 3 24.16 -20.22 6.62
N ILE A 4 24.70 -20.97 7.57
CA ILE A 4 25.36 -20.44 8.77
C ILE A 4 26.62 -19.65 8.37
N ALA A 5 27.40 -20.18 7.43
CA ALA A 5 28.57 -19.48 6.89
C ALA A 5 28.21 -18.15 6.20
N SER A 6 27.11 -18.08 5.43
CA SER A 6 26.63 -16.81 4.84
C SER A 6 26.13 -15.82 5.88
N LEU A 7 25.47 -16.28 6.95
CA LEU A 7 25.04 -15.41 8.04
C LEU A 7 26.25 -14.83 8.81
N GLU A 8 27.29 -15.63 9.02
CA GLU A 8 28.55 -15.20 9.62
C GLU A 8 29.36 -14.27 8.70
N GLU A 9 29.36 -14.52 7.40
CA GLU A 9 30.01 -13.64 6.41
C GLU A 9 29.29 -12.29 6.28
N ASN A 10 27.96 -12.29 6.32
CA ASN A 10 27.15 -11.06 6.36
C ASN A 10 27.43 -10.26 7.64
N ARG A 11 27.56 -10.93 8.79
CA ARG A 11 27.96 -10.31 10.06
C ARG A 11 29.35 -9.67 10.00
N LYS A 12 30.29 -10.24 9.25
CA LYS A 12 31.66 -9.69 9.05
C LYS A 12 31.70 -8.49 8.09
N ARG A 13 30.72 -8.37 7.18
CA ARG A 13 30.62 -7.23 6.24
C ARG A 13 29.93 -6.00 6.86
N TRP A 14 29.32 -6.16 8.02
CA TRP A 14 28.77 -5.06 8.82
C TRP A 14 29.92 -4.45 9.65
N SER A 15 30.09 -3.12 9.60
CA SER A 15 31.26 -2.38 10.11
C SER A 15 31.75 -2.83 11.49
N PRO A 16 33.09 -2.91 11.74
CA PRO A 16 33.67 -3.24 13.05
C PRO A 16 33.28 -2.28 14.20
N GLU A 17 32.67 -1.15 13.88
CA GLU A 17 32.29 -0.10 14.85
C GLU A 17 30.87 -0.25 15.41
N GLN A 18 30.13 -1.31 15.05
CA GLN A 18 28.90 -1.60 15.79
C GLN A 18 29.27 -2.08 17.20
N PRO A 19 28.70 -1.49 18.27
CA PRO A 19 29.01 -1.92 19.63
C PRO A 19 28.74 -3.42 19.74
N GLN A 20 29.70 -4.15 20.34
CA GLN A 20 29.47 -5.54 20.70
C GLN A 20 28.13 -5.62 21.42
N VAL A 21 27.22 -6.42 20.88
CA VAL A 21 25.99 -6.77 21.58
C VAL A 21 26.43 -7.54 22.81
N SER A 22 26.54 -6.84 23.93
CA SER A 22 26.72 -7.44 25.24
C SER A 22 25.56 -8.42 25.45
N LEU A 23 25.87 -9.64 25.85
CA LEU A 23 24.86 -10.63 26.26
C LEU A 23 24.10 -10.19 27.52
N ASP A 24 24.56 -9.13 28.20
CA ASP A 24 23.91 -8.50 29.35
C ASP A 24 23.00 -7.32 28.94
N SER A 25 22.99 -6.94 27.66
CA SER A 25 22.11 -5.91 27.14
C SER A 25 20.70 -6.49 26.93
N LYS A 26 19.68 -5.87 27.52
CA LYS A 26 18.25 -6.16 27.32
C LYS A 26 17.77 -5.76 25.92
N VAL A 27 18.51 -6.11 24.87
CA VAL A 27 18.03 -6.04 23.48
C VAL A 27 17.02 -7.16 23.30
N ARG A 28 15.72 -6.81 23.32
CA ARG A 28 14.67 -7.74 22.91
C ARG A 28 14.80 -7.98 21.40
N VAL A 29 15.39 -9.11 21.02
CA VAL A 29 15.29 -9.63 19.65
C VAL A 29 13.84 -10.05 19.43
N VAL A 30 13.05 -9.19 18.79
CA VAL A 30 11.71 -9.54 18.35
C VAL A 30 11.86 -10.44 17.13
N LYS A 31 11.86 -11.76 17.34
CA LYS A 31 11.80 -12.73 16.26
C LYS A 31 10.36 -12.74 15.72
N PHE A 32 10.13 -12.08 14.59
CA PHE A 32 8.87 -12.20 13.87
C PHE A 32 8.77 -13.63 13.32
N GLN A 33 7.83 -14.42 13.86
CA GLN A 33 7.53 -15.73 13.32
C GLN A 33 6.71 -15.56 12.05
N SER A 34 7.17 -16.13 10.94
CA SER A 34 6.38 -16.15 9.71
C SER A 34 5.09 -16.96 9.90
N TYR A 35 4.03 -16.66 9.15
CA TYR A 35 2.80 -17.48 9.15
C TYR A 35 3.11 -18.97 8.98
N LEU A 36 4.08 -19.32 8.13
CA LEU A 36 4.48 -20.70 7.91
C LEU A 36 5.12 -21.34 9.16
N GLU A 37 5.90 -20.58 9.91
CA GLU A 37 6.51 -21.02 11.17
C GLU A 37 5.44 -21.21 12.26
N LEU A 38 4.49 -20.29 12.36
CA LEU A 38 3.35 -20.36 13.29
C LEU A 38 2.41 -21.52 12.93
N PHE A 39 2.13 -21.71 11.64
CA PHE A 39 1.37 -22.83 11.10
C PHE A 39 2.05 -24.16 11.40
N ARG A 40 3.37 -24.27 11.21
CA ARG A 40 4.14 -25.48 11.52
C ARG A 40 4.26 -25.76 13.01
N GLN A 41 4.33 -24.74 13.85
CA GLN A 41 4.27 -24.94 15.31
C GLN A 41 2.92 -25.52 15.73
N THR A 42 1.84 -25.09 15.09
CA THR A 42 0.48 -25.53 15.41
C THR A 42 0.13 -26.89 14.78
N ASN A 43 0.61 -27.16 13.56
CA ASN A 43 0.19 -28.31 12.75
C ASN A 43 1.31 -29.36 12.54
N GLY A 44 2.51 -29.13 13.07
CA GLY A 44 3.68 -29.99 12.94
C GLY A 44 4.78 -29.42 12.02
N PRO A 45 6.05 -29.78 12.22
CA PRO A 45 7.20 -29.19 11.51
C PRO A 45 7.18 -29.41 9.99
N ASP A 46 6.57 -30.52 9.55
CA ASP A 46 6.37 -30.86 8.15
C ASP A 46 5.03 -30.38 7.59
N ALA A 47 4.23 -29.68 8.40
CA ALA A 47 2.94 -29.17 7.96
C ALA A 47 3.14 -28.07 6.92
N VAL A 48 2.30 -28.15 5.90
CA VAL A 48 2.29 -27.22 4.80
C VAL A 48 0.87 -26.72 4.64
N PRO A 49 0.63 -25.40 4.61
CA PRO A 49 -0.70 -24.87 4.38
C PRO A 49 -1.23 -25.47 3.09
N ALA A 50 -2.43 -26.07 3.14
CA ALA A 50 -3.12 -26.45 1.92
C ALA A 50 -3.31 -25.17 1.10
N ALA A 51 -2.91 -25.20 -0.18
CA ALA A 51 -3.30 -24.14 -1.08
C ALA A 51 -4.83 -24.12 -1.11
N GLU A 52 -5.44 -22.98 -0.79
CA GLU A 52 -6.88 -22.83 -1.01
C GLU A 52 -7.15 -23.11 -2.49
N ALA A 53 -8.06 -24.04 -2.77
CA ALA A 53 -8.46 -24.33 -4.12
C ALA A 53 -8.94 -23.03 -4.79
N PRO A 54 -8.62 -22.79 -6.07
CA PRO A 54 -9.17 -21.65 -6.79
C PRO A 54 -10.69 -21.67 -6.67
N ALA A 55 -11.28 -20.72 -5.95
CA ALA A 55 -12.71 -20.55 -5.90
C ALA A 55 -13.18 -20.01 -7.26
N GLU A 56 -14.29 -20.54 -7.78
CA GLU A 56 -14.95 -20.00 -8.96
C GLU A 56 -15.40 -18.57 -8.65
N ARG A 57 -14.85 -17.60 -9.39
CA ARG A 57 -15.11 -16.17 -9.17
C ARG A 57 -16.43 -15.78 -9.79
N THR A 58 -17.19 -14.94 -9.09
CA THR A 58 -18.40 -14.32 -9.65
C THR A 58 -18.06 -13.56 -10.94
N PRO A 59 -18.69 -13.87 -12.08
CA PRO A 59 -18.45 -13.16 -13.33
C PRO A 59 -18.68 -11.66 -13.22
N LEU A 60 -17.90 -10.86 -13.94
CA LEU A 60 -18.10 -9.41 -14.00
C LEU A 60 -19.38 -9.11 -14.78
N LYS A 61 -20.24 -8.28 -14.20
CA LYS A 61 -21.43 -7.71 -14.84
C LYS A 61 -21.05 -6.55 -15.76
N ALA A 62 -20.09 -5.72 -15.33
CA ALA A 62 -19.57 -4.63 -16.14
C ALA A 62 -18.61 -5.15 -17.21
N LYS A 63 -18.78 -4.69 -18.45
CA LYS A 63 -17.87 -5.00 -19.56
C LYS A 63 -16.84 -3.89 -19.73
N ALA A 64 -15.63 -4.27 -20.14
CA ALA A 64 -14.53 -3.34 -20.43
C ALA A 64 -14.75 -2.63 -21.79
N GLU A 65 -15.76 -1.77 -21.87
CA GLU A 65 -16.14 -1.05 -23.09
C GLU A 65 -16.15 0.48 -22.86
N GLY A 66 -15.92 1.24 -23.93
CA GLY A 66 -15.98 2.70 -23.91
C GLY A 66 -15.07 3.33 -22.85
N ALA A 67 -15.66 4.07 -21.91
CA ALA A 67 -14.91 4.72 -20.84
C ALA A 67 -14.25 3.73 -19.87
N LEU A 68 -14.83 2.53 -19.69
CA LEU A 68 -14.36 1.52 -18.74
C LEU A 68 -13.21 0.67 -19.28
N GLU A 69 -13.01 0.61 -20.61
CA GLU A 69 -11.84 -0.06 -21.21
C GLU A 69 -10.54 0.49 -20.58
N ARG A 70 -10.51 1.79 -20.25
CA ARG A 70 -9.40 2.48 -19.57
C ARG A 70 -8.93 1.81 -18.28
N MET A 71 -9.86 1.26 -17.51
CA MET A 71 -9.53 0.61 -16.24
C MET A 71 -8.70 -0.66 -16.44
N SER A 72 -8.83 -1.33 -17.59
CA SER A 72 -8.04 -2.52 -17.89
C SER A 72 -6.56 -2.21 -18.19
N TYR A 73 -6.23 -0.95 -18.52
CA TYR A 73 -4.88 -0.56 -18.89
C TYR A 73 -4.25 0.58 -18.06
N VAL A 74 -4.98 1.14 -17.10
CA VAL A 74 -4.47 2.16 -16.16
C VAL A 74 -5.00 1.87 -14.76
N LEU A 75 -4.11 1.78 -13.76
CA LEU A 75 -4.50 1.51 -12.36
C LEU A 75 -4.52 2.82 -11.55
N PRO A 76 -5.51 3.08 -10.69
CA PRO A 76 -5.46 4.26 -9.84
C PRO A 76 -4.29 4.17 -8.85
N ARG A 77 -3.75 5.31 -8.42
CA ARG A 77 -2.76 5.37 -7.32
C ARG A 77 -3.41 5.03 -5.98
N ALA A 78 -4.66 5.44 -5.79
CA ALA A 78 -5.45 5.10 -4.61
C ALA A 78 -6.90 4.74 -4.93
N VAL A 79 -7.47 3.85 -4.13
CA VAL A 79 -8.90 3.52 -4.11
C VAL A 79 -9.48 3.94 -2.77
N TYR A 80 -10.43 4.88 -2.80
CA TYR A 80 -11.26 5.20 -1.65
C TYR A 80 -12.46 4.25 -1.65
N LEU A 81 -12.54 3.38 -0.65
CA LEU A 81 -13.56 2.35 -0.54
C LEU A 81 -14.52 2.70 0.60
N ASP A 82 -15.73 3.14 0.26
CA ASP A 82 -16.79 3.38 1.23
C ASP A 82 -17.36 2.06 1.75
N LEU A 83 -17.05 1.74 3.01
CA LEU A 83 -17.50 0.51 3.64
C LEU A 83 -19.00 0.49 3.89
N ASP A 84 -19.69 1.63 3.92
CA ASP A 84 -21.14 1.65 4.13
C ASP A 84 -21.94 1.15 2.94
N MET A 85 -21.28 0.92 1.80
CA MET A 85 -21.87 0.22 0.65
C MET A 85 -22.08 -1.28 0.87
N PHE A 86 -21.48 -1.85 1.93
CA PHE A 86 -21.57 -3.27 2.25
C PHE A 86 -22.54 -3.48 3.41
N ASP A 87 -23.56 -4.31 3.19
CA ASP A 87 -24.53 -4.70 4.23
C ASP A 87 -23.93 -5.66 5.26
N GLY A 88 -22.81 -6.30 4.91
CA GLY A 88 -22.07 -7.24 5.74
C GLY A 88 -20.56 -7.13 5.57
N PRO A 89 -19.82 -8.17 5.98
CA PRO A 89 -18.39 -8.29 5.76
C PRO A 89 -18.02 -8.24 4.28
N VAL A 90 -16.84 -7.69 4.00
CA VAL A 90 -16.30 -7.70 2.63
C VAL A 90 -16.03 -9.13 2.19
N SER A 91 -16.45 -9.47 0.96
CA SER A 91 -16.32 -10.82 0.41
C SER A 91 -14.84 -11.23 0.29
N LYS A 92 -14.57 -12.55 0.43
CA LYS A 92 -13.21 -13.09 0.26
C LYS A 92 -12.62 -12.79 -1.12
N ASP A 93 -13.47 -12.81 -2.14
CA ASP A 93 -13.08 -12.49 -3.51
C ASP A 93 -12.63 -11.04 -3.64
N LEU A 94 -13.40 -10.11 -3.06
CA LEU A 94 -13.02 -8.70 -3.08
C LEU A 94 -11.72 -8.45 -2.31
N LEU A 95 -11.52 -9.11 -1.16
CA LEU A 95 -10.26 -9.03 -0.40
C LEU A 95 -9.07 -9.56 -1.19
N ALA A 96 -9.25 -10.64 -1.95
CA ALA A 96 -8.20 -11.17 -2.82
C ALA A 96 -7.86 -10.20 -3.96
N ASP A 97 -8.87 -9.51 -4.51
CA ASP A 97 -8.69 -8.51 -5.56
C ASP A 97 -7.96 -7.28 -5.01
N ILE A 98 -8.34 -6.81 -3.81
CA ILE A 98 -7.63 -5.75 -3.10
C ILE A 98 -6.16 -6.13 -2.88
N ALA A 99 -5.89 -7.34 -2.37
CA ALA A 99 -4.51 -7.79 -2.13
C ALA A 99 -3.66 -7.84 -3.41
N LYS A 100 -4.24 -8.20 -4.56
CA LYS A 100 -3.54 -8.19 -5.86
C LYS A 100 -3.19 -6.77 -6.32
N LEU A 101 -4.16 -5.86 -6.25
CA LEU A 101 -3.96 -4.45 -6.62
C LEU A 101 -2.95 -3.77 -5.71
N GLN A 102 -3.00 -4.06 -4.41
CA GLN A 102 -2.03 -3.53 -3.46
C GLN A 102 -0.61 -4.02 -3.68
N ARG A 103 -0.42 -5.31 -4.02
CA ARG A 103 0.91 -5.83 -4.44
C ARG A 103 1.43 -5.17 -5.72
N THR A 104 0.57 -4.48 -6.46
CA THR A 104 0.92 -3.70 -7.64
C THR A 104 1.28 -2.24 -7.30
N GLY A 105 1.05 -1.81 -6.05
CA GLY A 105 1.32 -0.44 -5.58
C GLY A 105 0.08 0.45 -5.50
N VAL A 106 -1.13 -0.10 -5.67
CA VAL A 106 -2.39 0.66 -5.47
C VAL A 106 -2.67 0.80 -3.98
N TYR A 107 -2.85 2.03 -3.50
CA TYR A 107 -3.21 2.31 -2.11
C TYR A 107 -4.71 2.12 -1.89
N PHE A 108 -5.12 1.65 -0.71
CA PHE A 108 -6.53 1.54 -0.34
C PHE A 108 -6.81 2.35 0.92
N VAL A 109 -7.85 3.18 0.83
CA VAL A 109 -8.35 4.01 1.92
C VAL A 109 -9.78 3.58 2.20
N ALA A 110 -9.97 2.80 3.25
CA ALA A 110 -11.27 2.35 3.72
C ALA A 110 -11.95 3.48 4.51
N LEU A 111 -13.11 3.91 4.02
CA LEU A 111 -13.90 4.96 4.62
C LEU A 111 -15.09 4.32 5.36
N SER A 112 -15.38 4.74 6.57
CA SER A 112 -16.52 4.23 7.35
C SER A 112 -17.17 5.37 8.11
N ARG A 113 -18.51 5.48 8.07
CA ARG A 113 -19.19 6.43 8.94
C ARG A 113 -19.28 5.94 10.39
N LYS A 114 -18.95 4.66 10.62
CA LYS A 114 -18.96 4.04 11.94
C LYS A 114 -17.55 4.00 12.54
N PRO A 115 -17.40 4.18 13.87
CA PRO A 115 -16.15 3.96 14.57
C PRO A 115 -15.55 2.58 14.33
N TYR A 116 -14.22 2.47 14.45
CA TYR A 116 -13.45 1.25 14.13
C TYR A 116 -14.02 -0.03 14.77
N ALA A 117 -14.31 0.01 16.09
CA ALA A 117 -14.72 -1.16 16.87
C ALA A 117 -16.24 -1.37 16.97
N GLU A 118 -17.07 -0.48 16.41
CA GLU A 118 -18.53 -0.62 16.46
C GLU A 118 -19.03 -1.70 15.49
N ALA A 119 -20.24 -2.23 15.74
CA ALA A 119 -20.87 -3.23 14.88
C ALA A 119 -21.05 -2.70 13.45
N ALA A 120 -20.72 -3.52 12.45
CA ALA A 120 -20.62 -3.11 11.04
C ALA A 120 -19.69 -1.91 10.78
N GLY A 121 -18.79 -1.58 11.72
CA GLY A 121 -17.64 -0.71 11.50
C GLY A 121 -16.47 -1.45 10.85
N ILE A 122 -15.31 -0.78 10.76
CA ILE A 122 -14.16 -1.28 10.00
C ILE A 122 -13.65 -2.64 10.51
N LYS A 123 -13.53 -2.81 11.84
CA LYS A 123 -13.08 -4.08 12.44
C LYS A 123 -13.98 -5.24 12.04
N ASP A 124 -15.29 -5.02 12.04
CA ASP A 124 -16.28 -6.05 11.73
C ASP A 124 -16.32 -6.36 10.22
N LYS A 125 -16.26 -5.32 9.37
CA LYS A 125 -16.35 -5.45 7.91
C LYS A 125 -15.08 -5.97 7.24
N LEU A 126 -13.90 -5.61 7.74
CA LEU A 126 -12.61 -5.91 7.10
C LEU A 126 -11.70 -6.85 7.89
N VAL A 127 -11.77 -6.90 9.23
CA VAL A 127 -10.72 -7.55 10.05
C VAL A 127 -11.19 -8.85 10.69
N ARG A 128 -12.36 -8.86 11.32
CA ARG A 128 -12.83 -9.93 12.21
C ARG A 128 -13.03 -11.28 11.52
N GLN A 129 -13.29 -11.27 10.22
CA GLN A 129 -13.59 -12.48 9.44
C GLN A 129 -12.41 -12.99 8.61
N LEU A 130 -11.27 -12.32 8.68
CA LEU A 130 -10.07 -12.75 8.00
C LEU A 130 -9.44 -13.94 8.72
N SER A 131 -9.06 -14.97 7.97
CA SER A 131 -8.16 -16.01 8.50
C SER A 131 -6.79 -15.41 8.83
N ALA A 132 -6.01 -16.07 9.69
CA ALA A 132 -4.64 -15.64 9.99
C ALA A 132 -3.77 -15.54 8.72
N TYR A 133 -4.03 -16.38 7.71
CA TYR A 133 -3.39 -16.28 6.40
C TYR A 133 -3.80 -15.01 5.66
N GLN A 134 -5.11 -14.72 5.58
CA GLN A 134 -5.62 -13.51 4.92
C GLN A 134 -5.14 -12.23 5.63
N LEU A 135 -5.12 -12.23 6.96
CA LEU A 135 -4.47 -11.19 7.76
C LEU A 135 -3.01 -11.08 7.37
N SER A 136 -2.23 -12.17 7.32
CA SER A 136 -0.81 -12.11 6.93
C SER A 136 -0.57 -11.64 5.49
N VAL A 137 -1.57 -11.80 4.61
CA VAL A 137 -1.52 -11.29 3.23
C VAL A 137 -1.85 -9.80 3.19
N LEU A 138 -2.77 -9.32 4.04
CA LEU A 138 -3.21 -7.92 4.12
C LEU A 138 -2.36 -7.07 5.08
N MET A 139 -1.69 -7.67 6.06
CA MET A 139 -0.88 -7.02 7.10
C MET A 139 0.40 -6.32 6.61
N PRO A 140 1.10 -6.81 5.57
CA PRO A 140 2.18 -6.05 4.93
C PRO A 140 1.67 -4.81 4.19
N ILE A 141 0.35 -4.62 4.14
CA ILE A 141 -0.29 -3.70 3.22
C ILE A 141 -0.91 -2.51 3.96
N ARG A 142 -0.58 -1.31 3.47
CA ARG A 142 -1.01 -0.02 3.98
C ARG A 142 -2.51 0.20 3.72
N PHE A 143 -3.37 -0.37 4.57
CA PHE A 143 -4.80 -0.03 4.63
C PHE A 143 -4.98 1.19 5.50
N LEU A 144 -5.42 2.29 4.92
CA LEU A 144 -5.75 3.49 5.68
C LEU A 144 -7.23 3.47 6.03
N MET A 145 -7.55 3.79 7.28
CA MET A 145 -8.89 3.66 7.85
C MET A 145 -9.34 5.01 8.38
N VAL A 146 -10.41 5.57 7.81
CA VAL A 146 -10.89 6.93 8.11
C VAL A 146 -12.34 6.89 8.61
N THR A 147 -12.63 7.58 9.73
CA THR A 147 -13.97 7.68 10.32
C THR A 147 -14.76 8.90 9.81
N ASP A 148 -16.04 8.99 10.18
CA ASP A 148 -17.01 9.98 9.67
C ASP A 148 -16.63 11.45 9.85
N ASP A 149 -15.79 11.75 10.83
CA ASP A 149 -15.30 13.07 11.20
C ASP A 149 -13.90 13.37 10.65
N GLY A 150 -13.37 12.48 9.81
CA GLY A 150 -12.00 12.54 9.30
C GLY A 150 -10.95 12.11 10.32
N ALA A 151 -11.34 11.59 11.50
CA ALA A 151 -10.40 11.00 12.43
C ALA A 151 -9.84 9.67 11.91
N VAL A 152 -8.62 9.37 12.34
CA VAL A 152 -7.82 8.16 12.09
C VAL A 152 -7.27 8.05 10.67
N ILE A 153 -5.95 7.80 10.62
CA ILE A 153 -5.25 7.31 9.43
C ILE A 153 -4.15 6.39 9.96
N SER A 154 -4.44 5.09 10.00
CA SER A 154 -3.55 4.09 10.55
C SER A 154 -2.95 3.25 9.44
N GLU A 155 -1.62 3.24 9.36
CA GLU A 155 -0.92 1.96 9.13
C GLU A 155 -1.28 1.04 10.30
N LEU A 156 -1.52 -0.23 10.06
CA LEU A 156 -1.36 -1.24 11.12
C LEU A 156 0.16 -1.36 11.33
N PRO A 157 0.77 -0.75 12.37
CA PRO A 157 2.13 -1.16 12.70
C PRO A 157 2.07 -2.66 12.99
N ARG A 158 3.10 -3.40 12.58
CA ARG A 158 3.27 -4.82 12.93
C ARG A 158 3.16 -4.98 14.46
N GLY A 159 1.94 -5.25 14.96
CA GLY A 159 1.64 -5.38 16.39
C GLY A 159 1.25 -4.13 17.18
N GLY A 160 0.65 -3.08 16.58
CA GLY A 160 0.14 -1.92 17.36
C GLY A 160 -1.20 -1.33 16.88
N ALA A 161 -1.78 -0.47 17.72
CA ALA A 161 -3.08 0.17 17.52
C ALA A 161 -3.04 1.28 16.44
N PRO A 162 -4.20 1.69 15.89
CA PRO A 162 -4.28 2.74 14.89
C PRO A 162 -3.66 4.07 15.31
N THR A 163 -2.77 4.63 14.48
CA THR A 163 -2.28 6.01 14.67
C THR A 163 -3.38 7.00 14.27
N ALA A 164 -3.73 7.92 15.17
CA ALA A 164 -4.60 9.04 14.83
C ALA A 164 -3.87 9.98 13.86
N LEU A 165 -4.52 10.38 12.77
CA LEU A 165 -4.11 11.61 12.11
C LEU A 165 -4.94 12.77 12.61
N ASP A 166 -4.21 13.83 12.97
CA ASP A 166 -4.74 15.08 13.48
C ASP A 166 -5.34 15.87 12.33
N VAL A 167 -6.49 15.42 11.84
CA VAL A 167 -7.14 16.05 10.70
C VAL A 167 -7.92 17.28 11.18
N VAL A 168 -8.64 17.18 12.31
CA VAL A 168 -9.20 18.35 13.01
C VAL A 168 -9.56 18.00 14.47
N ARG A 169 -8.97 18.63 15.47
CA ARG A 169 -9.37 18.44 16.89
C ARG A 169 -10.17 19.64 17.38
N PHE A 170 -11.08 19.41 18.31
CA PHE A 170 -11.54 20.52 19.16
C PHE A 170 -10.44 20.84 20.17
N SER A 171 -10.08 22.10 20.30
CA SER A 171 -9.28 22.58 21.41
C SER A 171 -10.06 22.43 22.72
N PRO A 172 -9.39 22.36 23.88
CA PRO A 172 -10.07 22.33 25.17
C PRO A 172 -11.10 23.45 25.34
N ALA A 173 -10.76 24.68 24.90
CA ALA A 173 -11.66 25.82 24.95
C ALA A 173 -12.94 25.62 24.12
N GLU A 174 -12.82 25.04 22.92
CA GLU A 174 -13.99 24.76 22.07
C GLU A 174 -14.86 23.64 22.64
N ILE A 175 -14.25 22.64 23.29
CA ILE A 175 -14.99 21.62 24.04
C ILE A 175 -15.80 22.26 25.17
N ASP A 176 -15.25 23.25 25.87
CA ASP A 176 -15.97 23.95 26.93
C ASP A 176 -17.11 24.80 26.37
N VAL A 177 -16.95 25.43 25.21
CA VAL A 177 -18.06 26.10 24.50
C VAL A 177 -19.15 25.10 24.13
N LEU A 178 -18.80 23.92 23.64
CA LEU A 178 -19.77 22.87 23.30
C LEU A 178 -20.55 22.39 24.53
N ARG A 179 -19.87 22.20 25.67
CA ARG A 179 -20.53 21.89 26.95
C ARG A 179 -21.47 23.01 27.38
N GLY A 180 -21.03 24.26 27.27
CA GLY A 180 -21.86 25.43 27.53
C GLY A 180 -23.09 25.48 26.64
N ALA A 181 -22.95 25.19 25.35
CA ALA A 181 -24.06 25.13 24.41
C ALA A 181 -25.08 24.04 24.79
N VAL A 182 -24.63 22.85 25.21
CA VAL A 182 -25.53 21.79 25.70
C VAL A 182 -26.30 22.24 26.93
N ALA A 183 -25.62 22.87 27.89
CA ALA A 183 -26.23 23.38 29.11
C ALA A 183 -27.29 24.45 28.83
N ARG A 184 -26.97 25.40 27.94
CA ARG A 184 -27.90 26.48 27.53
C ARG A 184 -29.11 25.92 26.77
N GLY A 185 -28.89 24.95 25.89
CA GLY A 185 -30.00 24.25 25.24
C GLY A 185 -30.91 23.56 26.26
N ALA A 186 -30.34 22.91 27.29
CA ALA A 186 -31.12 22.23 28.32
C ALA A 186 -31.93 23.22 29.17
N GLU A 187 -31.31 24.33 29.58
CA GLU A 187 -31.98 25.43 30.31
C GLU A 187 -33.18 25.98 29.52
N GLN A 188 -33.02 26.18 28.21
CA GLN A 188 -34.06 26.71 27.33
C GLN A 188 -35.34 25.87 27.35
N ILE A 189 -35.23 24.56 27.54
CA ILE A 189 -36.36 23.62 27.55
C ILE A 189 -36.76 23.18 28.96
N GLY A 190 -36.27 23.86 30.00
CA GLY A 190 -36.59 23.56 31.40
C GLY A 190 -35.98 22.25 31.93
N VAL A 191 -34.92 21.75 31.29
CA VAL A 191 -34.22 20.52 31.69
C VAL A 191 -32.93 20.88 32.43
N LYS A 192 -32.63 20.18 33.53
CA LYS A 192 -31.35 20.39 34.24
C LYS A 192 -30.17 20.02 33.33
N PRO A 193 -29.13 20.87 33.20
CA PRO A 193 -27.96 20.57 32.37
C PRO A 193 -27.29 19.23 32.68
N SER A 194 -27.29 18.81 33.95
CA SER A 194 -26.75 17.53 34.41
C SER A 194 -27.50 16.29 33.90
N ALA A 195 -28.69 16.45 33.31
CA ALA A 195 -29.43 15.37 32.68
C ALA A 195 -28.85 14.98 31.32
N ALA A 196 -28.04 15.85 30.69
CA ALA A 196 -27.27 15.50 29.50
C ALA A 196 -25.99 14.73 29.91
N THR A 197 -25.75 13.59 29.28
CA THR A 197 -24.57 12.76 29.55
C THR A 197 -23.57 12.91 28.42
N GLU A 198 -22.43 13.56 28.68
CA GLU A 198 -21.31 13.59 27.73
C GLU A 198 -20.76 12.16 27.54
N VAL A 199 -20.66 11.72 26.29
CA VAL A 199 -20.05 10.43 25.94
C VAL A 199 -18.56 10.68 25.77
N ARG A 200 -17.77 10.24 26.75
CA ARG A 200 -16.31 10.27 26.65
C ARG A 200 -15.86 9.21 25.65
N GLN A 201 -15.02 9.62 24.70
CA GLN A 201 -14.44 8.68 23.76
C GLN A 201 -13.42 7.81 24.48
N PRO A 202 -13.39 6.49 24.23
CA PRO A 202 -12.24 5.70 24.64
C PRO A 202 -10.99 6.25 23.92
N PRO A 203 -9.82 6.28 24.57
CA PRO A 203 -8.58 6.54 23.86
C PRO A 203 -8.46 5.55 22.68
N LEU A 204 -7.93 6.03 21.54
CA LEU A 204 -7.75 5.22 20.34
C LEU A 204 -6.82 4.01 20.56
N GLU A 205 -6.00 4.06 21.61
CA GLU A 205 -5.23 2.93 22.13
C GLU A 205 -5.99 2.32 23.33
N ASP A 206 -6.39 1.04 23.25
CA ASP A 206 -6.71 0.29 24.47
C ASP A 206 -5.38 0.00 25.19
N PRO A 207 -5.12 0.56 26.38
CA PRO A 207 -3.86 0.33 27.10
C PRO A 207 -3.66 -1.14 27.47
N ARG A 208 -4.71 -1.97 27.41
CA ARG A 208 -4.71 -3.36 27.88
C ARG A 208 -4.48 -4.38 26.76
N GLU A 209 -4.47 -3.97 25.49
CA GLU A 209 -4.29 -4.87 24.33
C GLU A 209 -2.91 -4.76 23.66
N ASN A 210 -1.87 -4.33 24.40
CA ASN A 210 -0.50 -4.64 23.97
C ASN A 210 -0.04 -5.94 24.65
N PRO A 211 -0.16 -7.12 24.00
CA PRO A 211 0.24 -8.39 24.61
C PRO A 211 1.74 -8.49 24.92
N PHE A 212 2.54 -7.47 24.58
CA PHE A 212 4.00 -7.50 24.70
C PHE A 212 4.60 -6.58 25.78
N ASN A 213 3.79 -5.80 26.52
CA ASN A 213 4.26 -4.99 27.65
C ASN A 213 3.15 -4.71 28.67
N ALA A 214 2.95 -5.63 29.62
CA ALA A 214 2.05 -5.45 30.76
C ALA A 214 2.59 -4.51 31.85
N ASP A 215 3.89 -4.21 31.84
CA ASP A 215 4.59 -3.62 32.99
C ASP A 215 4.99 -2.13 32.85
N LYS A 216 4.52 -1.43 31.81
CA LYS A 216 4.79 0.03 31.68
C LYS A 216 3.56 0.85 32.05
N PRO A 217 3.70 1.88 32.89
CA PRO A 217 2.59 2.80 33.17
C PRO A 217 2.12 3.44 31.86
N ALA A 218 0.80 3.44 31.67
CA ALA A 218 0.14 3.98 30.49
C ALA A 218 0.58 5.44 30.30
N PHE A 219 1.19 5.75 29.14
CA PHE A 219 1.26 7.13 28.69
C PHE A 219 -0.16 7.54 28.31
N VAL A 220 -0.86 8.19 29.23
CA VAL A 220 -2.14 8.85 28.96
C VAL A 220 -1.84 10.00 27.99
N ARG A 221 -1.97 9.73 26.68
CA ARG A 221 -1.95 10.80 25.68
C ARG A 221 -3.26 11.60 25.80
N PRO A 222 -3.22 12.93 25.61
CA PRO A 222 -4.41 13.76 25.74
C PRO A 222 -5.51 13.30 24.77
N ASP A 223 -6.71 13.18 25.33
CA ASP A 223 -7.99 12.81 24.70
C ASP A 223 -8.17 13.52 23.34
N PRO A 224 -7.96 12.83 22.20
CA PRO A 224 -8.05 13.44 20.88
C PRO A 224 -9.53 13.51 20.48
N ARG A 225 -10.29 14.46 21.06
CA ARG A 225 -11.70 14.64 20.74
C ARG A 225 -11.86 15.26 19.35
N VAL A 226 -11.89 14.41 18.33
CA VAL A 226 -12.20 14.81 16.94
C VAL A 226 -13.70 15.13 16.77
N ARG A 227 -14.53 14.60 17.66
CA ARG A 227 -15.96 14.93 17.79
C ARG A 227 -16.38 15.03 19.25
N PHE A 228 -17.41 15.83 19.52
CA PHE A 228 -18.06 15.96 20.81
C PHE A 228 -19.40 15.23 20.77
N GLU A 229 -19.70 14.43 21.79
CA GLU A 229 -20.92 13.64 21.83
C GLU A 229 -21.63 13.80 23.18
N THR A 230 -22.95 13.97 23.13
CA THR A 230 -23.81 14.04 24.30
C THR A 230 -25.09 13.23 24.09
N ILE A 231 -25.59 12.63 25.16
CA ILE A 231 -26.89 11.96 25.20
C ILE A 231 -27.83 12.86 26.00
N LEU A 232 -28.81 13.43 25.31
CA LEU A 232 -29.88 14.23 25.90
C LEU A 232 -30.97 13.31 26.47
N PRO A 233 -31.69 13.75 27.53
CA PRO A 233 -32.82 13.00 28.07
C PRO A 233 -33.96 12.86 27.05
N LYS A 234 -34.98 12.06 27.39
CA LYS A 234 -36.17 11.92 26.55
C LYS A 234 -36.88 13.27 26.43
N MET A 235 -37.21 13.67 25.22
CA MET A 235 -37.87 14.95 24.92
C MET A 235 -38.67 14.84 23.63
N THR A 236 -39.71 15.68 23.51
CA THR A 236 -40.53 15.80 22.30
C THR A 236 -39.72 16.40 21.15
N ASP A 237 -40.21 16.26 19.91
CA ASP A 237 -39.57 16.90 18.74
C ASP A 237 -39.57 18.42 18.86
N ALA A 238 -40.67 19.02 19.34
CA ALA A 238 -40.76 20.46 19.57
C ALA A 238 -39.70 20.95 20.58
N ALA A 239 -39.56 20.26 21.72
CA ALA A 239 -38.52 20.57 22.70
C ALA A 239 -37.12 20.41 22.12
N PHE A 240 -36.88 19.41 21.27
CA PHE A 240 -35.58 19.27 20.63
C PHE A 240 -35.28 20.40 19.64
N VAL A 241 -36.27 20.88 18.89
CA VAL A 241 -36.09 22.03 17.99
C VAL A 241 -35.71 23.28 18.78
N GLU A 242 -36.36 23.55 19.91
CA GLU A 242 -36.03 24.66 20.81
C GLU A 242 -34.64 24.51 21.44
N TRP A 243 -34.33 23.33 21.96
CA TRP A 243 -33.00 22.99 22.47
C TRP A 243 -31.93 23.25 21.40
N ARG A 244 -32.21 22.83 20.16
CA ARG A 244 -31.28 22.92 19.05
C ARG A 244 -31.04 24.36 18.62
N ALA A 245 -32.07 25.18 18.59
CA ALA A 245 -31.95 26.60 18.28
C ALA A 245 -31.06 27.33 19.31
N ALA A 246 -31.25 27.07 20.60
CA ALA A 246 -30.41 27.63 21.66
C ALA A 246 -28.97 27.10 21.61
N PHE A 247 -28.80 25.80 21.34
CA PHE A 247 -27.49 25.19 21.12
C PHE A 247 -26.74 25.88 19.97
N ASP A 248 -27.37 25.99 18.78
CA ASP A 248 -26.75 26.59 17.60
C ASP A 248 -26.46 28.09 17.78
N ALA A 249 -27.30 28.82 18.53
CA ALA A 249 -27.07 30.23 18.83
C ALA A 249 -25.78 30.45 19.64
N VAL A 250 -25.49 29.57 20.61
CA VAL A 250 -24.23 29.63 21.38
C VAL A 250 -23.03 29.37 20.48
N LEU A 251 -23.13 28.39 19.58
CA LEU A 251 -22.05 28.09 18.63
C LEU A 251 -21.79 29.25 17.68
N ALA A 252 -22.85 29.84 17.12
CA ALA A 252 -22.77 30.99 16.24
C ALA A 252 -22.13 32.20 16.94
N ALA A 253 -22.51 32.49 18.20
CA ALA A 253 -21.94 33.58 18.98
C ALA A 253 -20.43 33.45 19.23
N HIS A 254 -19.91 32.21 19.26
CA HIS A 254 -18.48 31.92 19.42
C HIS A 254 -17.77 31.66 18.08
N GLY A 255 -18.44 31.86 16.95
CA GLY A 255 -17.87 31.60 15.61
C GLY A 255 -17.55 30.14 15.33
N LEU A 256 -18.12 29.20 16.10
CA LEU A 256 -17.88 27.76 15.95
C LEU A 256 -18.72 27.20 14.80
N LYS A 257 -18.07 26.94 13.66
CA LYS A 257 -18.66 26.24 12.52
C LYS A 257 -18.46 24.73 12.68
N VAL A 258 -19.56 24.00 12.86
CA VAL A 258 -19.58 22.56 13.11
C VAL A 258 -20.76 21.90 12.41
N LEU A 259 -20.66 20.61 12.16
CA LEU A 259 -21.77 19.75 11.80
C LEU A 259 -22.33 19.11 13.06
N VAL A 260 -23.66 19.05 13.16
CA VAL A 260 -24.33 18.50 14.33
C VAL A 260 -25.40 17.54 13.86
N ARG A 261 -25.22 16.27 14.20
CA ARG A 261 -26.14 15.17 13.89
C ARG A 261 -26.86 14.75 15.17
N ALA A 262 -28.13 14.43 15.05
CA ALA A 262 -28.92 13.92 16.16
C ALA A 262 -29.65 12.65 15.76
N GLN A 263 -29.65 11.66 16.65
CA GLN A 263 -30.34 10.39 16.45
C GLN A 263 -31.14 10.04 17.71
N THR A 264 -32.43 9.76 17.54
CA THR A 264 -33.26 9.18 18.61
C THR A 264 -32.85 7.73 18.81
N ARG A 265 -32.45 7.40 20.03
CA ARG A 265 -32.09 6.04 20.45
C ARG A 265 -33.35 5.21 20.69
N PRO A 266 -33.26 3.86 20.68
CA PRO A 266 -34.40 2.99 20.98
C PRO A 266 -35.05 3.25 22.36
N ASP A 267 -34.28 3.79 23.31
CA ASP A 267 -34.77 4.15 24.64
C ASP A 267 -35.50 5.52 24.68
N GLY A 268 -35.61 6.22 23.55
CA GLY A 268 -36.25 7.53 23.42
C GLY A 268 -35.37 8.73 23.79
N ARG A 269 -34.10 8.51 24.19
CA ARG A 269 -33.12 9.59 24.38
C ARG A 269 -32.54 10.04 23.05
N ARG A 270 -32.00 11.25 22.97
CA ARG A 270 -31.33 11.74 21.74
C ARG A 270 -29.83 11.72 21.90
N ARG A 271 -29.14 11.01 21.02
CA ARG A 271 -27.68 11.11 20.85
C ARG A 271 -27.40 12.29 19.92
N VAL A 272 -26.67 13.29 20.40
CA VAL A 272 -26.21 14.43 19.60
C VAL A 272 -24.70 14.33 19.44
N VAL A 273 -24.26 14.31 18.18
CA VAL A 273 -22.85 14.25 17.79
C VAL A 273 -22.51 15.54 17.07
N VAL A 274 -21.44 16.20 17.51
CA VAL A 274 -20.91 17.44 16.94
C VAL A 274 -19.52 17.15 16.39
N SER A 275 -19.32 17.39 15.10
CA SER A 275 -18.03 17.23 14.42
C SER A 275 -17.66 18.51 13.67
N ARG A 276 -16.38 18.70 13.38
CA ARG A 276 -15.95 19.87 12.58
C ARG A 276 -16.25 19.72 11.10
N THR A 277 -16.32 18.49 10.63
CA THR A 277 -16.56 18.13 9.24
C THR A 277 -17.23 16.77 9.19
N ASP A 278 -17.72 16.41 8.02
CA ASP A 278 -18.05 15.05 7.67
C ASP A 278 -16.94 14.46 6.79
N LEU A 279 -17.13 13.19 6.41
CA LEU A 279 -16.20 12.45 5.59
C LEU A 279 -15.94 13.14 4.25
N ALA A 280 -16.97 13.71 3.61
CA ALA A 280 -16.83 14.44 2.35
C ALA A 280 -16.00 15.72 2.51
N GLY A 281 -16.27 16.52 3.53
CA GLY A 281 -15.47 17.70 3.85
C GLY A 281 -14.06 17.37 4.34
N ALA A 282 -13.79 16.14 4.80
CA ALA A 282 -12.47 15.67 5.19
C ALA A 282 -11.60 15.21 3.99
N MET A 283 -12.20 14.87 2.84
CA MET A 283 -11.47 14.30 1.69
C MET A 283 -10.29 15.16 1.20
N PRO A 284 -10.40 16.50 1.05
CA PRO A 284 -9.25 17.30 0.62
C PRO A 284 -8.07 17.22 1.60
N ARG A 285 -8.35 17.30 2.90
CA ARG A 285 -7.30 17.20 3.94
C ARG A 285 -6.72 15.80 4.03
N LEU A 286 -7.54 14.78 3.80
CA LEU A 286 -7.08 13.40 3.72
C LEU A 286 -6.10 13.24 2.54
N ALA A 287 -6.38 13.83 1.38
CA ALA A 287 -5.45 13.85 0.25
C ALA A 287 -4.14 14.58 0.58
N ASP A 288 -4.20 15.73 1.26
CA ASP A 288 -3.00 16.44 1.72
C ASP A 288 -2.18 15.60 2.71
N ALA A 289 -2.84 14.99 3.69
CA ALA A 289 -2.20 14.12 4.66
C ALA A 289 -1.59 12.87 4.02
N LEU A 290 -2.23 12.30 2.98
CA LEU A 290 -1.67 11.22 2.18
C LEU A 290 -0.35 11.63 1.52
N GLY A 291 -0.30 12.84 0.96
CA GLY A 291 0.93 13.43 0.44
C GLY A 291 1.99 13.59 1.54
N GLU A 292 1.68 14.35 2.59
CA GLU A 292 2.63 14.72 3.64
C GLU A 292 3.17 13.55 4.46
N LYS A 293 2.35 12.52 4.69
CA LYS A 293 2.69 11.41 5.59
C LYS A 293 3.19 10.19 4.85
N PHE A 294 2.63 9.92 3.67
CA PHE A 294 2.89 8.69 2.91
C PHE A 294 3.59 8.95 1.59
N ALA A 295 3.96 10.20 1.28
CA ALA A 295 4.51 10.61 0.00
C ALA A 295 3.63 10.16 -1.18
N LEU A 296 2.31 10.33 -1.02
CA LEU A 296 1.31 9.99 -2.02
C LEU A 296 0.62 11.26 -2.51
N TYR A 297 1.36 12.10 -3.24
CA TYR A 297 0.86 13.38 -3.76
C TYR A 297 0.03 13.17 -5.02
N MET A 298 -1.29 13.12 -4.87
CA MET A 298 -2.22 12.76 -5.94
C MET A 298 -3.08 13.94 -6.38
N ASN A 299 -3.31 14.05 -7.68
CA ASN A 299 -4.43 14.82 -8.20
C ASN A 299 -5.73 14.03 -8.02
N PRO A 300 -6.91 14.69 -7.94
CA PRO A 300 -8.19 13.98 -7.82
C PRO A 300 -8.46 12.97 -8.95
N GLY A 301 -7.83 13.14 -10.11
CA GLY A 301 -7.92 12.20 -11.23
C GLY A 301 -7.08 10.93 -11.07
N ASP A 302 -6.14 10.87 -10.12
CA ASP A 302 -5.26 9.73 -9.89
C ASP A 302 -5.90 8.65 -8.99
N ALA A 303 -7.07 8.94 -8.42
CA ALA A 303 -7.77 8.07 -7.49
C ALA A 303 -9.12 7.56 -8.05
N LEU A 304 -9.55 6.42 -7.54
CA LEU A 304 -10.88 5.86 -7.77
C LEU A 304 -11.70 5.98 -6.49
N VAL A 305 -12.87 6.59 -6.55
CA VAL A 305 -13.81 6.66 -5.42
C VAL A 305 -14.93 5.65 -5.65
N LEU A 306 -15.01 4.65 -4.78
CA LEU A 306 -16.07 3.66 -4.76
C LEU A 306 -17.00 4.01 -3.59
N SER A 307 -18.05 4.77 -3.87
CA SER A 307 -19.07 5.18 -2.91
C SER A 307 -20.44 5.32 -3.57
N ARG A 308 -21.51 5.21 -2.76
CA ARG A 308 -22.88 5.61 -3.12
C ARG A 308 -23.22 7.03 -2.67
N ASP A 309 -22.35 7.67 -1.89
CA ASP A 309 -22.59 9.00 -1.33
C ASP A 309 -22.22 10.07 -2.36
N PRO A 310 -23.21 10.84 -2.86
CA PRO A 310 -22.95 11.91 -3.81
C PRO A 310 -21.98 12.96 -3.26
N ALA A 311 -21.93 13.18 -1.94
CA ALA A 311 -21.02 14.13 -1.33
C ALA A 311 -19.56 13.65 -1.41
N LEU A 312 -19.30 12.34 -1.27
CA LEU A 312 -17.96 11.77 -1.41
C LEU A 312 -17.49 11.80 -2.87
N LEU A 313 -18.38 11.51 -3.81
CA LEU A 313 -18.10 11.61 -5.24
C LEU A 313 -17.84 13.08 -5.64
N ALA A 314 -18.66 14.02 -5.15
CA ALA A 314 -18.51 15.45 -5.41
C ALA A 314 -17.23 16.04 -4.80
N ALA A 315 -16.72 15.48 -3.70
CA ALA A 315 -15.44 15.89 -3.10
C ALA A 315 -14.22 15.51 -3.99
N ASN A 316 -14.40 14.59 -4.94
CA ASN A 316 -13.37 14.22 -5.94
C ASN A 316 -13.96 14.28 -7.35
N PRO A 317 -14.29 15.48 -7.87
CA PRO A 317 -15.09 15.62 -9.08
C PRO A 317 -14.38 15.16 -10.37
N LYS A 318 -13.06 14.93 -10.32
CA LYS A 318 -12.29 14.36 -11.43
C LYS A 318 -12.10 12.85 -11.32
N SER A 319 -12.58 12.21 -10.26
CA SER A 319 -12.53 10.75 -10.15
C SER A 319 -13.50 10.11 -11.15
N LEU A 320 -13.17 8.90 -11.62
CA LEU A 320 -14.05 8.15 -12.51
C LEU A 320 -15.34 7.74 -11.77
N ASP A 321 -16.50 8.24 -12.20
CA ASP A 321 -17.80 7.79 -11.69
C ASP A 321 -18.19 6.41 -12.27
N PHE A 322 -17.56 5.37 -11.72
CA PHE A 322 -17.80 3.99 -12.15
C PHE A 322 -19.26 3.57 -11.96
N GLY A 323 -19.91 4.04 -10.88
CA GLY A 323 -21.31 3.72 -10.58
C GLY A 323 -22.26 4.34 -11.59
N GLY A 324 -22.08 5.61 -11.93
CA GLY A 324 -22.88 6.29 -12.95
C GLY A 324 -22.72 5.67 -14.35
N ILE A 325 -21.52 5.22 -14.71
CA ILE A 325 -21.26 4.59 -16.02
C ILE A 325 -21.82 3.17 -16.11
N SER A 326 -21.64 2.37 -15.05
CA SER A 326 -22.01 0.94 -15.05
C SER A 326 -23.43 0.65 -14.59
N GLY A 327 -24.08 1.58 -13.89
CA GLY A 327 -25.35 1.36 -13.20
C GLY A 327 -25.26 0.40 -12.01
N LEU A 328 -24.04 0.03 -11.58
CA LEU A 328 -23.84 -0.88 -10.45
C LEU A 328 -23.82 -0.13 -9.13
N HIS A 329 -24.14 -0.84 -8.05
CA HIS A 329 -24.24 -0.26 -6.72
C HIS A 329 -23.79 -1.27 -5.65
N GLY A 330 -23.30 -0.78 -4.51
CA GLY A 330 -23.08 -1.61 -3.31
C GLY A 330 -21.82 -2.46 -3.41
N ALA A 331 -21.85 -3.67 -2.84
CA ALA A 331 -20.74 -4.61 -2.97
C ALA A 331 -20.40 -4.92 -4.43
N GLU A 332 -21.42 -5.06 -5.30
CA GLU A 332 -21.22 -5.35 -6.71
C GLU A 332 -20.46 -4.25 -7.45
N LEU A 333 -20.64 -2.98 -7.06
CA LEU A 333 -19.88 -1.85 -7.60
C LEU A 333 -18.38 -2.07 -7.39
N ALA A 334 -17.98 -2.41 -6.16
CA ALA A 334 -16.58 -2.60 -5.82
C ALA A 334 -15.99 -3.85 -6.49
N GLU A 335 -16.72 -4.97 -6.49
CA GLU A 335 -16.28 -6.21 -7.13
C GLU A 335 -16.06 -6.03 -8.64
N ASN A 336 -16.94 -5.30 -9.31
CA ASN A 336 -16.81 -5.05 -10.75
C ASN A 336 -15.70 -4.05 -11.06
N ALA A 337 -15.58 -2.98 -10.27
CA ALA A 337 -14.53 -1.98 -10.47
C ALA A 337 -13.13 -2.60 -10.29
N LEU A 338 -12.89 -3.31 -9.17
CA LEU A 338 -11.59 -3.93 -8.92
C LEU A 338 -11.32 -5.09 -9.87
N GLY A 339 -12.36 -5.86 -10.22
CA GLY A 339 -12.25 -6.93 -11.20
C GLY A 339 -11.86 -6.42 -12.60
N LEU A 340 -12.40 -5.29 -13.04
CA LEU A 340 -12.01 -4.66 -14.30
C LEU A 340 -10.58 -4.11 -14.28
N LEU A 341 -10.12 -3.55 -13.16
CA LEU A 341 -8.72 -3.13 -12.99
C LEU A 341 -7.75 -4.30 -13.11
N LEU A 342 -8.12 -5.46 -12.56
CA LEU A 342 -7.30 -6.67 -12.60
C LEU A 342 -7.40 -7.41 -13.93
N GLY A 343 -8.52 -7.30 -14.65
CA GLY A 343 -8.78 -8.06 -15.87
C GLY A 343 -8.51 -9.54 -15.65
N GLU A 344 -7.73 -10.16 -16.54
CA GLU A 344 -7.37 -11.58 -16.42
C GLU A 344 -6.56 -11.91 -15.16
N HIS A 345 -5.88 -10.94 -14.54
CA HIS A 345 -5.12 -11.19 -13.31
C HIS A 345 -6.06 -11.46 -12.12
N ARG A 346 -7.35 -11.15 -12.24
CA ARG A 346 -8.37 -11.44 -11.22
C ARG A 346 -8.45 -12.92 -10.91
N ASP A 347 -8.40 -13.76 -11.94
CA ASP A 347 -8.47 -15.21 -11.76
C ASP A 347 -7.17 -15.76 -11.22
N ASN A 348 -7.25 -16.71 -10.29
CA ASN A 348 -6.08 -17.47 -9.84
C ASN A 348 -5.91 -18.66 -10.78
N VAL A 349 -4.88 -18.64 -11.62
CA VAL A 349 -4.56 -19.77 -12.50
C VAL A 349 -3.39 -20.54 -11.89
N ASP A 350 -3.55 -21.85 -11.79
CA ASP A 350 -2.53 -22.74 -11.25
C ASP A 350 -1.21 -22.56 -11.99
N GLY A 351 -0.16 -22.34 -11.20
CA GLY A 351 1.18 -22.14 -11.71
C GLY A 351 1.49 -20.70 -12.13
N ASP A 352 0.61 -19.72 -11.95
CA ASP A 352 0.95 -18.31 -12.13
C ASP A 352 2.20 -17.91 -11.33
N LEU A 353 3.11 -17.16 -11.98
CA LEU A 353 4.33 -16.67 -11.36
C LEU A 353 4.35 -15.16 -11.30
N THR A 354 4.35 -14.61 -10.10
CA THR A 354 4.47 -13.18 -9.85
C THR A 354 5.93 -12.75 -9.73
N GLY A 355 6.28 -11.56 -10.22
CA GLY A 355 7.59 -10.97 -10.02
C GLY A 355 7.64 -9.46 -10.23
N SER A 356 8.84 -8.91 -10.10
CA SER A 356 9.15 -7.51 -10.39
C SER A 356 10.56 -7.43 -10.98
N ALA A 357 10.91 -6.31 -11.63
CA ALA A 357 12.26 -6.10 -12.14
C ALA A 357 13.31 -6.24 -11.03
N THR A 358 13.06 -5.65 -9.86
CA THR A 358 13.93 -5.76 -8.67
C THR A 358 14.08 -7.20 -8.22
N ARG A 359 13.00 -7.99 -8.13
CA ARG A 359 13.06 -9.40 -7.76
C ARG A 359 13.93 -10.22 -8.72
N ILE A 360 13.78 -9.98 -10.03
CA ILE A 360 14.58 -10.63 -11.07
C ILE A 360 16.06 -10.25 -10.95
N ILE A 361 16.35 -8.98 -10.70
CA ILE A 361 17.72 -8.46 -10.52
C ILE A 361 18.36 -9.06 -9.27
N SER A 362 17.68 -9.02 -8.12
CA SER A 362 18.19 -9.54 -6.85
C SER A 362 18.52 -11.03 -6.95
N PHE A 363 17.59 -11.84 -7.48
CA PHE A 363 17.85 -13.28 -7.69
C PHE A 363 19.00 -13.54 -8.68
N SER A 364 19.08 -12.76 -9.76
CA SER A 364 20.13 -12.92 -10.78
C SER A 364 21.52 -12.52 -10.27
N ARG A 365 21.58 -11.55 -9.35
CA ARG A 365 22.82 -11.05 -8.76
C ARG A 365 23.35 -11.98 -7.67
N ASP A 366 22.50 -12.34 -6.72
CA ASP A 366 22.85 -13.20 -5.61
C ASP A 366 21.66 -14.05 -5.17
N ARG A 367 21.59 -15.25 -5.72
CA ARG A 367 20.55 -16.22 -5.39
C ARG A 367 20.54 -16.58 -3.90
N HIS A 368 21.70 -16.71 -3.26
CA HIS A 368 21.75 -17.15 -1.87
C HIS A 368 21.25 -16.07 -0.93
N ARG A 369 21.68 -14.82 -1.15
CA ARG A 369 21.17 -13.66 -0.43
C ARG A 369 19.67 -13.51 -0.61
N TYR A 370 19.17 -13.55 -1.85
CA TYR A 370 17.75 -13.48 -2.15
C TYR A 370 16.94 -14.53 -1.38
N LEU A 371 17.39 -15.79 -1.41
CA LEU A 371 16.71 -16.89 -0.73
C LEU A 371 16.77 -16.73 0.80
N SER A 372 17.86 -16.15 1.34
CA SER A 372 17.96 -15.86 2.78
C SER A 372 17.03 -14.72 3.22
N GLU A 373 16.89 -13.66 2.43
CA GLU A 373 15.96 -12.55 2.69
C GLU A 373 14.51 -13.06 2.61
N ALA A 374 14.19 -13.91 1.62
CA ALA A 374 12.87 -14.53 1.49
C ALA A 374 12.49 -15.47 2.67
N LEU A 375 13.47 -16.07 3.35
CA LEU A 375 13.24 -16.97 4.49
C LEU A 375 13.01 -16.24 5.80
N ILE A 376 13.62 -15.07 5.98
CA ILE A 376 13.66 -14.40 7.29
C ILE A 376 12.69 -13.20 7.31
N GLN A 377 12.12 -12.78 6.17
CA GLN A 377 11.19 -11.61 6.09
C GLN A 377 11.71 -10.40 6.89
N VAL A 378 13.03 -10.24 6.95
CA VAL A 378 13.61 -9.09 7.62
C VAL A 378 13.63 -7.99 6.58
N ASP A 379 12.90 -6.91 6.83
CA ASP A 379 12.98 -5.65 6.06
C ASP A 379 14.35 -4.99 6.26
N LEU A 380 15.45 -5.71 5.99
CA LEU A 380 16.80 -5.17 6.09
C LEU A 380 17.10 -4.17 4.96
N GLU A 381 16.29 -4.14 3.89
CA GLU A 381 16.46 -3.18 2.80
C GLU A 381 15.99 -1.76 3.21
N GLU A 382 14.88 -1.63 3.93
CA GLU A 382 14.40 -0.35 4.49
C GLU A 382 15.34 0.21 5.56
N GLN A 383 16.21 -0.64 6.11
CA GLN A 383 17.21 -0.32 7.13
C GLN A 383 18.53 0.21 6.56
N ASN A 384 18.65 0.29 5.23
CA ASN A 384 19.83 0.81 4.56
C ASN A 384 19.67 2.29 4.19
N ILE A 385 20.59 3.12 4.65
CA ILE A 385 20.59 4.58 4.40
C ILE A 385 20.51 4.97 2.92
N ASN A 386 21.03 4.15 2.00
CA ASN A 386 20.93 4.43 0.57
C ASN A 386 19.51 4.27 0.06
N PHE A 387 18.76 3.28 0.58
CA PHE A 387 17.35 3.10 0.26
C PHE A 387 16.52 4.21 0.89
N PHE A 388 16.74 4.52 2.16
CA PHE A 388 16.09 5.65 2.83
C PHE A 388 16.29 6.98 2.08
N SER A 389 17.54 7.28 1.71
CA SER A 389 17.89 8.45 0.88
C SER A 389 17.16 8.44 -0.46
N GLY A 390 17.10 7.28 -1.12
CA GLY A 390 16.29 7.11 -2.33
C GLY A 390 14.82 7.46 -2.11
N HIS A 391 14.18 6.88 -1.10
CA HIS A 391 12.79 7.13 -0.78
C HIS A 391 12.49 8.60 -0.46
N ALA A 392 13.36 9.26 0.33
CA ALA A 392 13.21 10.69 0.63
C ALA A 392 13.31 11.57 -0.62
N VAL A 393 14.20 11.22 -1.57
CA VAL A 393 14.31 11.93 -2.85
C VAL A 393 13.07 11.68 -3.72
N HIS A 394 12.61 10.44 -3.85
CA HIS A 394 11.39 10.12 -4.61
C HIS A 394 10.16 10.84 -4.05
N ALA A 395 10.01 10.91 -2.73
CA ALA A 395 8.93 11.65 -2.08
C ALA A 395 8.95 13.15 -2.45
N ALA A 396 10.14 13.75 -2.47
CA ALA A 396 10.28 15.15 -2.87
C ALA A 396 10.00 15.37 -4.36
N GLU A 397 10.42 14.45 -5.23
CA GLU A 397 10.13 14.49 -6.67
C GLU A 397 8.63 14.29 -6.96
N ASP A 398 7.95 13.38 -6.25
CA ASP A 398 6.49 13.21 -6.34
C ASP A 398 5.76 14.51 -6.00
N TRP A 399 6.17 15.19 -4.92
CA TRP A 399 5.65 16.52 -4.57
C TRP A 399 5.93 17.57 -5.65
N LEU A 400 7.15 17.60 -6.21
CA LEU A 400 7.50 18.55 -7.27
C LEU A 400 6.61 18.35 -8.50
N ILE A 401 6.44 17.12 -8.95
CA ILE A 401 5.62 16.78 -10.12
C ILE A 401 4.17 17.16 -9.86
N TYR A 402 3.64 16.85 -8.67
CA TYR A 402 2.31 17.27 -8.25
C TYR A 402 2.13 18.80 -8.33
N GLN A 403 3.07 19.59 -7.80
CA GLN A 403 3.01 21.06 -7.89
C GLN A 403 3.00 21.54 -9.35
N LEU A 404 3.87 20.97 -10.20
CA LEU A 404 3.98 21.33 -11.61
C LEU A 404 2.73 20.97 -12.41
N GLN A 405 2.07 19.85 -12.09
CA GLN A 405 0.78 19.47 -12.67
C GLN A 405 -0.33 20.45 -12.30
N ASN A 406 -0.26 21.02 -11.09
CA ASN A 406 -1.18 22.05 -10.60
C ASN A 406 -0.76 23.48 -11.00
N GLY A 407 0.16 23.61 -11.98
CA GLY A 407 0.53 24.90 -12.57
C GLY A 407 1.50 25.74 -11.74
N ARG A 408 2.02 25.21 -10.62
CA ARG A 408 2.98 25.90 -9.76
C ARG A 408 4.37 25.31 -9.96
N THR A 409 5.35 26.18 -10.19
CA THR A 409 6.78 25.79 -10.15
C THR A 409 7.35 26.19 -8.79
N PRO A 410 7.49 25.26 -7.82
CA PRO A 410 8.03 25.58 -6.51
C PRO A 410 9.50 25.97 -6.62
N THR A 411 10.03 26.79 -5.70
CA THR A 411 11.46 27.15 -5.73
C THR A 411 12.35 26.00 -5.25
N LYS A 412 13.66 26.09 -5.51
CA LYS A 412 14.65 25.12 -5.02
C LYS A 412 14.71 25.08 -3.48
N GLU A 413 14.49 26.22 -2.84
CA GLU A 413 14.45 26.35 -1.37
C GLU A 413 13.23 25.63 -0.80
N GLU A 414 12.06 25.77 -1.43
CA GLU A 414 10.85 25.08 -1.04
C GLU A 414 10.99 23.56 -1.21
N PHE A 415 11.53 23.12 -2.35
CA PHE A 415 11.84 21.71 -2.61
C PHE A 415 12.85 21.13 -1.61
N SER A 416 13.92 21.86 -1.31
CA SER A 416 14.92 21.44 -0.32
C SER A 416 14.34 21.33 1.09
N ARG A 417 13.48 22.27 1.48
CA ARG A 417 12.78 22.24 2.76
C ARG A 417 11.89 21.00 2.84
N HIS A 418 11.12 20.74 1.79
CA HIS A 418 10.23 19.60 1.71
C HIS A 418 10.96 18.26 1.85
N LEU A 419 12.07 18.07 1.13
CA LEU A 419 12.91 16.89 1.27
C LEU A 419 13.46 16.74 2.70
N ARG A 420 13.91 17.84 3.31
CA ARG A 420 14.43 17.84 4.69
C ARG A 420 13.35 17.48 5.71
N ASP A 421 12.12 17.93 5.52
CA ASP A 421 11.00 17.61 6.41
C ASP A 421 10.67 16.11 6.36
N HIS A 422 10.60 15.54 5.16
CA HIS A 422 10.45 14.09 4.95
C HIS A 422 11.60 13.28 5.54
N TRP A 423 12.84 13.71 5.31
CA TRP A 423 14.02 13.10 5.92
C TRP A 423 13.92 13.08 7.44
N ASN A 424 13.60 14.22 8.05
CA ASN A 424 13.48 14.34 9.49
C ASN A 424 12.32 13.49 10.05
N ALA A 425 11.21 13.37 9.31
CA ALA A 425 10.10 12.51 9.69
C ALA A 425 10.49 11.03 9.70
N GLY A 426 11.03 10.51 8.60
CA GLY A 426 11.46 9.11 8.53
C GLY A 426 12.58 8.78 9.52
N MET A 427 13.49 9.73 9.81
CA MET A 427 14.50 9.54 10.85
C MET A 427 13.90 9.42 12.26
N ARG A 428 12.80 10.13 12.56
CA ARG A 428 12.09 9.96 13.83
C ARG A 428 11.45 8.57 13.93
N GLU A 429 10.91 8.06 12.84
CA GLU A 429 10.32 6.71 12.78
C GLU A 429 11.36 5.63 12.98
N LEU A 430 12.49 5.68 12.26
CA LEU A 430 13.62 4.76 12.44
C LEU A 430 14.14 4.78 13.88
N LYS A 431 14.23 5.96 14.50
CA LYS A 431 14.59 6.08 15.92
C LYS A 431 13.57 5.43 16.83
N ALA A 432 12.27 5.56 16.55
CA ALA A 432 11.20 4.99 17.36
C ALA A 432 11.22 3.45 17.37
N VAL A 433 11.66 2.82 16.28
CA VAL A 433 11.83 1.36 16.20
C VAL A 433 13.22 0.87 16.67
N GLY A 434 13.99 1.72 17.37
CA GLY A 434 15.23 1.34 18.04
C GLY A 434 16.44 1.17 17.11
N MET A 435 16.39 1.73 15.90
CA MET A 435 17.50 1.67 14.94
C MET A 435 18.51 2.78 15.18
N PRO A 436 19.83 2.52 15.03
CA PRO A 436 20.88 3.41 15.54
C PRO A 436 20.86 4.78 14.87
N PRO A 437 20.66 5.88 15.63
CA PRO A 437 20.74 7.24 15.12
C PRO A 437 22.05 7.90 15.60
N ALA A 438 23.03 8.09 14.71
CA ALA A 438 24.13 9.08 14.88
C ALA A 438 25.07 9.21 13.66
N HIS A 439 25.33 8.14 12.89
CA HIS A 439 26.26 8.15 11.74
C HIS A 439 25.55 8.34 10.38
N LEU A 440 24.23 8.55 10.39
CA LEU A 440 23.39 8.93 9.24
C LEU A 440 23.42 10.46 9.08
N SER A 441 24.65 10.97 8.95
CA SER A 441 25.04 12.36 9.14
C SER A 441 24.26 13.35 8.29
N GLU A 442 24.24 14.60 8.74
CA GLU A 442 23.91 15.76 7.91
C GLU A 442 24.60 15.72 6.53
N GLY A 443 25.76 15.06 6.42
CA GLY A 443 26.43 14.78 5.15
C GLY A 443 25.62 13.92 4.16
N TRP A 444 24.92 12.87 4.62
CA TRP A 444 24.03 12.07 3.77
C TRP A 444 22.81 12.87 3.31
N LEU A 445 22.21 13.65 4.20
CA LEU A 445 21.14 14.58 3.85
C LEU A 445 21.63 15.61 2.82
N ASN A 446 22.78 16.24 3.05
CA ASN A 446 23.36 17.24 2.14
C ASN A 446 23.73 16.63 0.77
N ALA A 447 24.23 15.39 0.75
CA ALA A 447 24.46 14.65 -0.49
C ALA A 447 23.14 14.35 -1.23
N SER A 448 22.09 13.95 -0.50
CA SER A 448 20.76 13.69 -1.05
C SER A 448 20.14 14.97 -1.63
N LEU A 449 20.20 16.08 -0.87
CA LEU A 449 19.77 17.41 -1.30
C LEU A 449 20.49 17.86 -2.57
N THR A 450 21.82 17.72 -2.61
CA THR A 450 22.61 18.10 -3.79
C THR A 450 22.19 17.32 -5.03
N ARG A 451 21.94 16.01 -4.89
CA ARG A 451 21.47 15.16 -6.00
C ARG A 451 20.06 15.56 -6.41
N ALA A 452 19.13 15.68 -5.47
CA ALA A 452 17.74 16.03 -5.73
C ALA A 452 17.61 17.40 -6.38
N LEU A 453 18.37 18.40 -5.94
CA LEU A 453 18.35 19.75 -6.54
C LEU A 453 18.79 19.78 -8.01
N SER A 454 19.65 18.84 -8.42
CA SER A 454 20.00 18.70 -9.83
C SER A 454 18.93 17.97 -10.65
N MET A 455 18.18 17.07 -10.01
CA MET A 455 17.06 16.35 -10.64
C MET A 455 15.86 17.28 -10.81
N TYR A 456 15.58 18.12 -9.82
CA TYR A 456 14.63 19.23 -9.87
C TYR A 456 14.77 20.05 -11.18
N ASP A 457 16.00 20.45 -11.54
CA ASP A 457 16.23 21.26 -12.75
C ASP A 457 15.81 20.51 -14.03
N ILE A 458 16.05 19.19 -14.07
CA ILE A 458 15.68 18.33 -15.20
C ILE A 458 14.16 18.17 -15.29
N VAL A 459 13.48 17.97 -14.16
CA VAL A 459 12.01 17.86 -14.11
C VAL A 459 11.34 19.16 -14.54
N VAL A 460 11.80 20.30 -14.01
CA VAL A 460 11.30 21.63 -14.41
C VAL A 460 11.58 21.92 -15.90
N ALA A 461 12.76 21.57 -16.41
CA ALA A 461 13.07 21.71 -17.82
C ALA A 461 12.17 20.84 -18.72
N THR A 462 11.78 19.66 -18.25
CA THR A 462 10.85 18.76 -18.95
C THR A 462 9.49 19.42 -19.15
N LYS A 463 8.94 20.06 -18.11
CA LYS A 463 7.72 20.87 -18.24
C LYS A 463 7.88 22.04 -19.22
N LYS A 464 9.02 22.75 -19.17
CA LYS A 464 9.31 23.89 -20.07
C LYS A 464 9.44 23.48 -21.54
N ARG A 465 9.85 22.25 -21.83
CA ARG A 465 9.92 21.69 -23.19
C ARG A 465 8.56 21.35 -23.80
N GLY A 466 7.47 21.54 -23.07
CA GLY A 466 6.11 21.28 -23.56
C GLY A 466 5.64 19.84 -23.35
N GLU A 467 6.34 19.04 -22.55
CA GLU A 467 5.85 17.71 -22.18
C GLU A 467 4.64 17.82 -21.23
N VAL A 468 3.67 16.93 -21.43
CA VAL A 468 2.48 16.83 -20.59
C VAL A 468 2.78 15.85 -19.46
N LEU A 469 2.94 16.37 -18.24
CA LEU A 469 3.20 15.56 -17.06
C LEU A 469 1.95 14.73 -16.72
N VAL A 470 2.07 13.40 -16.81
CA VAL A 470 0.95 12.48 -16.58
C VAL A 470 0.77 12.21 -15.09
N GLY A 471 1.85 11.87 -14.40
CA GLY A 471 1.86 11.60 -12.96
C GLY A 471 3.11 10.85 -12.52
N SER A 472 3.28 10.70 -11.22
CA SER A 472 4.40 10.03 -10.55
C SER A 472 3.95 8.83 -9.72
N GLU A 473 4.89 7.93 -9.41
CA GLU A 473 4.68 6.71 -8.64
C GLU A 473 3.45 5.92 -9.14
N ILE A 474 3.41 5.69 -10.46
CA ILE A 474 2.26 5.11 -11.16
C ILE A 474 2.30 3.58 -11.04
N PRO A 475 1.34 2.95 -10.32
CA PRO A 475 1.31 1.50 -10.13
C PRO A 475 0.88 0.80 -11.40
N ASN A 476 1.46 -0.37 -11.67
CA ASN A 476 1.10 -1.14 -12.84
C ASN A 476 1.47 -2.62 -12.79
N PHE A 477 0.70 -3.44 -13.48
CA PHE A 477 1.07 -4.82 -13.73
C PHE A 477 0.93 -5.20 -15.20
N PHE A 478 1.72 -6.19 -15.57
CA PHE A 478 1.76 -6.80 -16.90
C PHE A 478 1.65 -8.30 -16.80
N MET A 479 1.08 -8.93 -17.81
CA MET A 479 0.98 -10.38 -17.88
C MET A 479 1.58 -10.91 -19.17
N LEU A 480 2.62 -11.72 -19.05
CA LEU A 480 3.14 -12.53 -20.14
C LEU A 480 2.51 -13.92 -20.09
N LYS A 481 1.96 -14.37 -21.21
CA LYS A 481 1.40 -15.73 -21.36
C LYS A 481 2.42 -16.63 -22.05
N ASP A 482 2.64 -17.81 -21.47
CA ASP A 482 3.41 -18.90 -22.09
C ASP A 482 2.45 -20.03 -22.44
N TYR A 483 2.51 -20.48 -23.69
CA TYR A 483 1.63 -21.51 -24.25
C TYR A 483 2.43 -22.77 -24.58
N GLU A 484 1.85 -23.93 -24.34
CA GLU A 484 2.41 -25.20 -24.76
C GLU A 484 2.49 -25.27 -26.29
N ARG A 485 3.70 -25.40 -26.85
CA ARG A 485 3.92 -25.41 -28.31
C ARG A 485 3.09 -26.44 -29.07
N ARG A 486 2.78 -27.59 -28.46
CA ARG A 486 2.11 -28.72 -29.12
C ARG A 486 0.59 -28.66 -29.03
N THR A 487 0.05 -28.18 -27.92
CA THR A 487 -1.40 -28.20 -27.63
C THR A 487 -2.04 -26.83 -27.80
N GLY A 488 -1.23 -25.75 -27.87
CA GLY A 488 -1.71 -24.38 -27.82
C GLY A 488 -2.30 -23.98 -26.47
N ARG A 489 -2.34 -24.89 -25.49
CA ARG A 489 -2.90 -24.65 -24.17
C ARG A 489 -2.04 -23.67 -23.38
N LEU A 490 -2.68 -22.76 -22.65
CA LEU A 490 -1.97 -21.88 -21.73
C LEU A 490 -1.24 -22.73 -20.69
N LYS A 491 0.10 -22.60 -20.66
CA LYS A 491 0.96 -23.33 -19.74
C LYS A 491 1.07 -22.62 -18.41
N ARG A 492 1.25 -21.29 -18.46
CA ARG A 492 1.57 -20.44 -17.30
C ARG A 492 1.43 -18.97 -17.68
N ARG A 493 1.10 -18.13 -16.70
CA ARG A 493 1.17 -16.67 -16.81
C ARG A 493 2.28 -16.14 -15.90
N TYR A 494 2.98 -15.12 -16.37
CA TYR A 494 4.01 -14.41 -15.62
C TYR A 494 3.51 -13.00 -15.39
N ILE A 495 3.20 -12.70 -14.13
CA ILE A 495 2.63 -11.42 -13.72
C ILE A 495 3.75 -10.56 -13.17
N LEU A 496 4.05 -9.45 -13.84
CA LEU A 496 5.10 -8.51 -13.46
C LEU A 496 4.46 -7.27 -12.87
N HIS A 497 4.80 -6.95 -11.62
CA HIS A 497 4.40 -5.71 -10.96
C HIS A 497 5.51 -4.68 -11.12
N THR A 498 5.10 -3.42 -11.32
CA THR A 498 5.99 -2.28 -11.51
C THR A 498 5.35 -1.02 -10.96
N ILE A 499 6.19 -0.09 -10.53
CA ILE A 499 5.80 1.29 -10.26
C ILE A 499 6.71 2.14 -11.14
N PHE A 500 6.11 3.06 -11.90
CA PHE A 500 6.86 4.02 -12.70
C PHE A 500 7.04 5.31 -11.92
N ASP A 501 8.28 5.71 -11.69
CA ASP A 501 8.55 6.87 -10.84
C ASP A 501 7.91 8.15 -11.40
N PHE A 502 8.01 8.39 -12.71
CA PHE A 502 7.37 9.52 -13.38
C PHE A 502 7.04 9.21 -14.85
N ILE A 503 5.84 9.56 -15.29
CA ILE A 503 5.41 9.45 -16.69
C ILE A 503 5.08 10.83 -17.24
N ALA A 504 5.51 11.08 -18.48
CA ALA A 504 5.08 12.22 -19.28
C ALA A 504 4.68 11.77 -20.69
N LEU A 505 3.94 12.64 -21.37
CA LEU A 505 3.72 12.55 -22.81
C LEU A 505 4.51 13.64 -23.49
N ARG A 506 5.27 13.27 -24.52
CA ARG A 506 5.94 14.20 -25.41
C ARG A 506 5.10 14.29 -26.70
N PRO A 507 4.26 15.33 -26.86
CA PRO A 507 3.40 15.44 -28.04
C PRO A 507 4.23 15.53 -29.32
N ASP A 508 3.74 14.91 -30.40
CA ASP A 508 4.36 15.05 -31.71
C ASP A 508 3.93 16.42 -32.31
N PRO A 509 4.85 17.37 -32.52
CA PRO A 509 4.51 18.69 -33.07
C PRO A 509 3.94 18.60 -34.49
N LYS A 510 4.16 17.49 -35.21
CA LYS A 510 3.66 17.28 -36.57
C LYS A 510 2.32 16.55 -36.62
N ARG A 511 1.92 15.88 -35.53
CA ARG A 511 0.69 15.06 -35.47
C ARG A 511 -0.09 15.37 -34.18
N PRO A 512 -0.98 16.38 -34.19
CA PRO A 512 -1.80 16.72 -33.04
C PRO A 512 -2.59 15.51 -32.51
N GLY A 513 -2.61 15.33 -31.19
CA GLY A 513 -3.25 14.18 -30.55
C GLY A 513 -2.41 12.90 -30.51
N HIS A 514 -1.20 12.91 -31.08
CA HIS A 514 -0.22 11.83 -30.95
C HIS A 514 0.92 12.21 -29.99
N ALA A 515 1.48 11.24 -29.29
CA ALA A 515 2.61 11.46 -28.39
C ALA A 515 3.53 10.24 -28.29
N THR A 516 4.78 10.48 -27.91
CA THR A 516 5.66 9.47 -27.32
C THR A 516 5.40 9.44 -25.82
N LEU A 517 5.15 8.25 -25.27
CA LEU A 517 5.11 8.05 -23.83
C LEU A 517 6.55 8.04 -23.30
N VAL A 518 6.86 8.89 -22.34
CA VAL A 518 8.18 8.97 -21.72
C VAL A 518 8.08 8.49 -20.27
N ILE A 519 8.84 7.45 -19.94
CA ILE A 519 8.96 6.90 -18.60
C ILE A 519 10.28 7.38 -18.03
N TYR A 520 10.19 8.23 -17.02
CA TYR A 520 11.31 8.72 -16.24
C TYR A 520 11.51 7.87 -15.00
N ASP A 521 12.74 7.41 -14.80
CA ASP A 521 13.15 6.63 -13.61
C ASP A 521 14.28 7.40 -12.88
N PHE A 522 14.04 7.71 -11.60
CA PHE A 522 14.97 8.49 -10.78
C PHE A 522 16.03 7.57 -10.19
N LYS A 523 17.30 7.97 -10.32
CA LYS A 523 18.42 7.21 -9.75
C LYS A 523 19.37 8.11 -8.98
N THR A 524 19.40 7.90 -7.67
CA THR A 524 20.32 8.60 -6.74
C THR A 524 21.76 8.07 -6.79
N GLY A 525 22.00 6.94 -7.48
CA GLY A 525 23.31 6.36 -7.70
C GLY A 525 24.11 7.01 -8.86
N PRO A 526 25.33 6.52 -9.13
CA PRO A 526 26.13 7.02 -10.25
C PRO A 526 25.45 6.74 -11.59
N ALA A 527 25.59 7.68 -12.53
CA ALA A 527 25.04 7.55 -13.88
C ALA A 527 25.62 6.32 -14.58
N LYS A 528 24.75 5.42 -15.02
CA LYS A 528 25.15 4.31 -15.89
C LYS A 528 25.43 4.84 -17.30
N THR A 529 26.36 4.21 -18.00
CA THR A 529 26.59 4.50 -19.42
C THR A 529 25.41 3.99 -20.24
N ARG A 530 25.12 4.65 -21.38
CA ARG A 530 24.04 4.25 -22.30
C ARG A 530 24.10 2.76 -22.67
N PRO A 531 25.26 2.15 -23.01
CA PRO A 531 25.33 0.71 -23.28
C PRO A 531 24.97 -0.19 -22.09
N LYS A 532 25.21 0.27 -20.84
CA LYS A 532 24.78 -0.47 -19.63
C LYS A 532 23.27 -0.36 -19.42
N LEU A 533 22.69 0.81 -19.67
CA LEU A 533 21.24 1.03 -19.60
C LEU A 533 20.47 0.21 -20.64
N ASN A 534 20.97 0.15 -21.87
CA ASN A 534 20.33 -0.61 -22.96
C ASN A 534 20.28 -2.14 -22.68
N LYS A 535 21.01 -2.62 -21.67
CA LYS A 535 21.03 -4.02 -21.20
C LYS A 535 20.41 -4.17 -19.80
N ASP A 536 19.97 -3.08 -19.19
CA ASP A 536 19.42 -3.07 -17.84
C ASP A 536 18.04 -3.73 -17.84
N VAL A 537 17.82 -4.63 -16.87
CA VAL A 537 16.58 -5.41 -16.81
C VAL A 537 15.39 -4.52 -16.48
N GLN A 538 15.57 -3.50 -15.63
CA GLN A 538 14.48 -2.59 -15.26
C GLN A 538 14.06 -1.78 -16.49
N VAL A 539 15.03 -1.16 -17.19
CA VAL A 539 14.80 -0.41 -18.45
C VAL A 539 14.02 -1.24 -19.46
N LEU A 540 14.54 -2.43 -19.77
CA LEU A 540 13.95 -3.26 -20.82
C LEU A 540 12.58 -3.82 -20.40
N THR A 541 12.36 -4.10 -19.12
CA THR A 541 11.05 -4.54 -18.61
C THR A 541 10.03 -3.41 -18.71
N TYR A 542 10.41 -2.18 -18.36
CA TYR A 542 9.55 -1.00 -18.43
C TYR A 542 9.15 -0.72 -19.89
N ALA A 543 10.12 -0.75 -20.80
CA ALA A 543 9.88 -0.55 -22.22
C ALA A 543 9.01 -1.67 -22.82
N LEU A 544 9.34 -2.95 -22.58
CA LEU A 544 8.55 -4.09 -23.07
C LEU A 544 7.10 -3.93 -22.63
N PHE A 545 6.91 -3.62 -21.36
CA PHE A 545 5.58 -3.48 -20.80
C PHE A 545 4.78 -2.35 -21.45
N ALA A 546 5.36 -1.16 -21.54
CA ALA A 546 4.69 -0.01 -22.13
C ALA A 546 4.41 -0.20 -23.63
N HIS A 547 5.30 -0.85 -24.38
CA HIS A 547 5.04 -1.23 -25.77
C HIS A 547 3.85 -2.19 -25.90
N GLU A 548 3.78 -3.23 -25.07
CA GLU A 548 2.71 -4.23 -25.15
C GLU A 548 1.36 -3.68 -24.66
N LYS A 549 1.38 -2.71 -23.72
CA LYS A 549 0.16 -2.20 -23.08
C LYS A 549 -0.40 -0.92 -23.69
N TRP A 550 0.46 0.01 -24.11
CA TRP A 550 0.03 1.38 -24.41
C TRP A 550 0.30 1.85 -25.82
N VAL A 551 1.29 1.29 -26.54
CA VAL A 551 1.51 1.67 -27.95
C VAL A 551 0.30 1.26 -28.81
N GLY A 552 -0.16 2.20 -29.65
CA GLY A 552 -1.39 2.06 -30.42
C GLY A 552 -2.68 2.22 -29.61
N LYS A 553 -2.58 2.63 -28.34
CA LYS A 553 -3.73 2.91 -27.47
C LYS A 553 -3.82 4.39 -27.14
N LYS A 554 -5.05 4.85 -26.86
CA LYS A 554 -5.32 6.19 -26.38
C LYS A 554 -5.07 6.26 -24.87
N PHE A 555 -4.04 7.00 -24.48
CA PHE A 555 -3.60 7.17 -23.10
C PHE A 555 -4.15 8.50 -22.52
N PRO A 556 -4.78 8.48 -21.32
CA PRO A 556 -5.35 9.68 -20.71
C PRO A 556 -4.29 10.61 -20.09
N ALA A 557 -4.50 11.92 -20.15
CA ALA A 557 -3.69 12.93 -19.49
C ALA A 557 -4.56 14.06 -18.91
N PRO A 558 -4.51 14.35 -17.59
CA PRO A 558 -3.68 13.71 -16.55
C PRO A 558 -4.03 12.23 -16.32
N TYR A 559 -3.21 11.54 -15.51
CA TYR A 559 -3.32 10.10 -15.26
C TYR A 559 -4.73 9.66 -14.81
N PHE A 560 -5.13 8.45 -15.24
CA PHE A 560 -6.38 7.73 -14.91
C PHE A 560 -7.71 8.40 -15.30
N ALA A 561 -7.89 9.72 -15.15
CA ALA A 561 -9.14 10.43 -15.43
C ALA A 561 -9.02 11.66 -16.35
N GLY A 562 -7.91 11.78 -17.10
CA GLY A 562 -7.73 12.84 -18.08
C GLY A 562 -8.83 12.92 -19.14
N ASP A 563 -9.32 14.14 -19.38
CA ASP A 563 -10.27 14.50 -20.44
C ASP A 563 -9.61 14.51 -21.82
N LYS A 564 -8.32 14.85 -21.86
CA LYS A 564 -7.46 14.75 -23.04
C LYS A 564 -6.82 13.37 -23.10
N GLY A 565 -6.83 12.77 -24.28
CA GLY A 565 -6.13 11.51 -24.51
C GLY A 565 -5.29 11.58 -25.77
N TYR A 566 -4.07 11.04 -25.69
CA TYR A 566 -3.13 10.98 -26.80
C TYR A 566 -3.01 9.55 -27.31
N MET A 567 -2.96 9.39 -28.63
CA MET A 567 -2.52 8.12 -29.22
C MET A 567 -1.02 7.97 -28.96
N ILE A 568 -0.62 6.86 -28.34
CA ILE A 568 0.78 6.57 -28.07
C ILE A 568 1.40 5.87 -29.27
N ASP A 569 2.34 6.53 -29.93
CA ASP A 569 3.02 5.95 -31.10
C ASP A 569 4.27 5.17 -30.71
N ASP A 570 4.94 5.59 -29.63
CA ASP A 570 6.21 5.01 -29.19
C ASP A 570 6.45 5.23 -27.70
N VAL A 571 7.46 4.55 -27.16
CA VAL A 571 7.88 4.63 -25.75
C VAL A 571 9.36 4.98 -25.64
N SER A 572 9.66 5.98 -24.80
CA SER A 572 11.03 6.30 -24.37
C SER A 572 11.19 5.98 -22.88
N VAL A 573 12.28 5.33 -22.50
CA VAL A 573 12.66 5.16 -21.08
C VAL A 573 13.91 5.99 -20.83
N GLU A 574 13.81 6.94 -19.91
CA GLU A 574 14.85 7.92 -19.63
C GLU A 574 15.19 7.95 -18.13
N PHE A 575 16.48 7.92 -17.82
CA PHE A 575 16.93 7.90 -16.43
C PHE A 575 17.37 9.29 -16.02
N ILE A 576 16.84 9.76 -14.88
CA ILE A 576 17.22 11.02 -14.26
C ILE A 576 18.25 10.72 -13.18
N TYR A 577 19.51 11.03 -13.48
CA TYR A 577 20.63 10.99 -12.54
C TYR A 577 20.99 12.40 -12.07
N ASN A 578 21.86 12.47 -11.06
CA ASN A 578 22.48 13.72 -10.66
C ASN A 578 23.09 14.46 -11.87
N LYS A 579 22.56 15.65 -12.19
CA LYS A 579 22.94 16.53 -13.31
C LYS A 579 22.85 15.92 -14.71
N LYS A 580 22.23 14.74 -14.88
CA LYS A 580 22.23 14.04 -16.17
C LYS A 580 20.93 13.33 -16.44
N LEU A 581 20.26 13.74 -17.51
CA LEU A 581 19.21 12.96 -18.16
C LEU A 581 19.85 12.01 -19.17
N GLN A 582 19.55 10.72 -19.07
CA GLN A 582 20.14 9.69 -19.92
C GLN A 582 19.05 8.80 -20.53
N PRO A 583 18.72 8.97 -21.83
CA PRO A 583 17.79 8.07 -22.51
C PRO A 583 18.45 6.71 -22.77
N ALA A 584 17.62 5.65 -22.79
CA ALA A 584 18.00 4.31 -23.23
C ALA A 584 17.62 4.07 -24.69
N ASP A 585 18.43 3.30 -25.41
CA ASP A 585 18.09 2.80 -26.75
C ASP A 585 17.52 1.40 -26.63
N VAL A 586 16.21 1.34 -26.69
CA VAL A 586 15.50 0.07 -26.66
C VAL A 586 15.22 -0.36 -28.09
N THR A 587 15.70 -1.54 -28.46
CA THR A 587 15.43 -2.14 -29.76
C THR A 587 14.48 -3.31 -29.61
N ARG A 588 13.77 -3.69 -30.68
CA ARG A 588 12.90 -4.87 -30.70
C ARG A 588 13.62 -6.16 -30.27
N TRP A 589 14.88 -6.35 -30.69
CA TRP A 589 15.69 -7.48 -30.27
C TRP A 589 15.98 -7.50 -28.76
N SER A 590 16.18 -6.31 -28.16
CA SER A 590 16.36 -6.18 -26.71
C SER A 590 15.06 -6.54 -25.96
N LEU A 591 13.90 -6.19 -26.51
CA LEU A 591 12.59 -6.53 -25.95
C LEU A 591 12.34 -8.06 -25.95
N ASP A 592 12.63 -8.73 -27.06
CA ASP A 592 12.54 -10.20 -27.14
C ASP A 592 13.53 -10.89 -26.20
N GLY A 593 14.74 -10.30 -26.06
CA GLY A 593 15.75 -10.73 -25.11
C GLY A 593 15.27 -10.67 -23.67
N VAL A 594 14.73 -9.53 -23.23
CA VAL A 594 14.24 -9.37 -21.85
C VAL A 594 13.03 -10.25 -21.57
N ARG A 595 12.10 -10.43 -22.53
CA ARG A 595 10.95 -11.33 -22.40
C ARG A 595 11.38 -12.75 -22.03
N ARG A 596 12.35 -13.30 -22.76
CA ARG A 596 12.92 -14.64 -22.46
C ARG A 596 13.62 -14.68 -21.11
N LYS A 597 14.35 -13.61 -20.76
CA LYS A 597 15.04 -13.49 -19.47
C LYS A 597 14.07 -13.47 -18.29
N ILE A 598 12.95 -12.75 -18.40
CA ILE A 598 11.89 -12.70 -17.40
C ILE A 598 11.33 -14.11 -17.17
N ILE A 599 10.85 -14.75 -18.24
CA ILE A 599 10.27 -16.11 -18.21
C ILE A 599 11.25 -17.11 -17.57
N GLY A 600 12.49 -17.14 -18.07
CA GLY A 600 13.52 -18.06 -17.58
C GLY A 600 13.92 -17.81 -16.13
N THR A 601 13.93 -16.55 -15.68
CA THR A 601 14.34 -16.22 -14.30
C THR A 601 13.22 -16.46 -13.31
N LEU A 602 11.97 -16.12 -13.63
CA LEU A 602 10.83 -16.43 -12.76
C LEU A 602 10.63 -17.93 -12.58
N ASN A 603 10.82 -18.74 -13.63
CA ASN A 603 10.81 -20.20 -13.49
C ASN A 603 11.90 -20.69 -12.53
N ARG A 604 13.10 -20.10 -12.57
CA ARG A 604 14.21 -20.47 -11.66
C ARG A 604 13.95 -20.02 -10.23
N ILE A 605 13.36 -18.84 -10.03
CA ILE A 605 12.92 -18.34 -8.72
C ILE A 605 11.92 -19.32 -8.14
N HIS A 606 10.85 -19.61 -8.88
CA HIS A 606 9.81 -20.54 -8.45
C HIS A 606 10.38 -21.92 -8.10
N ALA A 607 11.24 -22.50 -8.94
CA ALA A 607 11.87 -23.78 -8.64
C ALA A 607 12.76 -23.74 -7.38
N ALA A 608 13.46 -22.62 -7.14
CA ALA A 608 14.27 -22.44 -5.94
C ALA A 608 13.39 -22.31 -4.69
N GLU A 609 12.30 -21.55 -4.76
CA GLU A 609 11.34 -21.38 -3.66
C GLU A 609 10.62 -22.68 -3.32
N GLN A 610 10.10 -23.40 -4.31
CA GLN A 610 9.48 -24.71 -4.11
C GLN A 610 10.44 -25.66 -3.38
N LYS A 611 11.71 -25.71 -3.81
CA LYS A 611 12.75 -26.49 -3.14
C LYS A 611 13.00 -26.04 -1.69
N MET A 612 12.96 -24.72 -1.41
CA MET A 612 13.12 -24.21 -0.04
C MET A 612 11.95 -24.61 0.86
N TYR A 613 10.73 -24.56 0.34
CA TYR A 613 9.53 -24.89 1.11
C TYR A 613 9.31 -26.41 1.26
N GLY A 614 10.16 -27.25 0.67
CA GLY A 614 10.06 -28.71 0.73
C GLY A 614 9.10 -29.30 -0.31
N TYR A 615 8.55 -28.49 -1.21
CA TYR A 615 7.77 -28.97 -2.34
C TYR A 615 8.72 -29.46 -3.44
N THR A 616 8.55 -30.71 -3.88
CA THR A 616 9.30 -31.22 -5.02
C THR A 616 8.55 -30.82 -6.30
N PRO A 617 9.17 -30.09 -7.25
CA PRO A 617 8.50 -29.72 -8.51
C PRO A 617 8.05 -30.99 -9.26
N GLY A 618 6.74 -31.22 -9.35
CA GLY A 618 6.14 -32.39 -9.98
C GLY A 618 5.96 -33.65 -9.11
N GLY A 619 6.13 -33.58 -7.80
CA GLY A 619 6.11 -34.75 -6.93
C GLY A 619 4.75 -35.04 -6.29
N LYS A 620 4.15 -36.21 -6.63
CA LYS A 620 3.35 -36.98 -5.67
C LYS A 620 4.07 -36.99 -4.31
N PRO A 621 3.34 -36.95 -3.17
CA PRO A 621 3.95 -36.96 -1.85
C PRO A 621 4.96 -38.09 -1.78
N ALA A 622 6.17 -37.79 -1.30
CA ALA A 622 7.24 -38.76 -1.17
C ALA A 622 6.67 -39.99 -0.46
N ALA A 623 6.67 -41.14 -1.15
CA ALA A 623 6.21 -42.38 -0.58
C ALA A 623 6.94 -42.56 0.75
N LYS A 624 6.17 -42.60 1.86
CA LYS A 624 6.68 -42.89 3.19
C LYS A 624 7.70 -44.01 3.04
N LYS A 625 8.97 -43.74 3.34
CA LYS A 625 10.02 -44.77 3.40
C LYS A 625 9.42 -45.90 4.22
N LYS A 626 9.07 -47.01 3.57
CA LYS A 626 8.62 -48.22 4.26
C LYS A 626 9.69 -48.50 5.31
N ALA A 627 9.28 -48.55 6.57
CA ALA A 627 10.14 -48.90 7.68
C ALA A 627 11.02 -50.08 7.26
N ALA A 628 12.33 -49.94 7.46
CA ALA A 628 13.30 -50.97 7.12
C ALA A 628 12.81 -52.30 7.71
N LYS A 629 12.58 -53.29 6.84
CA LYS A 629 12.27 -54.65 7.28
C LYS A 629 13.39 -55.10 8.23
N PRO A 630 13.08 -55.70 9.39
CA PRO A 630 14.09 -56.16 10.32
C PRO A 630 15.02 -57.15 9.62
N ALA A 631 16.32 -56.94 9.82
CA ALA A 631 17.38 -57.72 9.21
C ALA A 631 17.17 -59.23 9.51
N LYS A 632 16.99 -60.03 8.44
CA LYS A 632 17.07 -61.48 8.54
C LYS A 632 18.48 -61.86 9.02
N LYS A 633 18.56 -62.47 10.20
CA LYS A 633 19.76 -63.11 10.76
C LYS A 633 20.42 -64.00 9.70
N LYS A 634 21.68 -63.70 9.36
CA LYS A 634 22.56 -64.64 8.64
C LYS A 634 22.97 -65.78 9.60
N PRO A 635 22.95 -67.05 9.16
CA PRO A 635 23.39 -68.19 9.97
C PRO A 635 24.92 -68.20 10.15
N ALA A 636 25.32 -68.83 11.26
CA ALA A 636 26.67 -68.89 11.81
C ALA A 636 27.72 -69.53 10.87
N ALA A 637 28.96 -69.09 11.10
CA ALA A 637 30.18 -69.46 10.39
C ALA A 637 30.44 -70.96 10.31
N LYS A 638 30.94 -71.43 9.16
CA LYS A 638 31.70 -72.68 9.04
C LYS A 638 33.19 -72.38 9.15
N ALA A 639 33.83 -73.14 10.05
CA ALA A 639 35.24 -73.12 10.42
C ALA A 639 36.21 -73.44 9.26
N PRO A 640 37.49 -73.06 9.37
CA PRO A 640 38.49 -73.26 8.33
C PRO A 640 38.96 -74.72 8.31
N ARG A 641 39.13 -75.29 7.10
CA ARG A 641 39.75 -76.60 6.92
C ARG A 641 41.21 -76.44 6.50
N VAL A 642 42.06 -77.02 7.33
CA VAL A 642 43.51 -77.26 7.17
C VAL A 642 43.78 -78.11 5.93
N SER A 643 44.96 -77.92 5.34
CA SER A 643 45.50 -78.68 4.23
C SER A 643 46.11 -80.03 4.65
N LYS A 644 45.97 -80.99 3.73
CA LYS A 644 46.83 -82.15 3.42
C LYS A 644 46.90 -83.37 4.37
N ALA A 645 47.11 -84.50 3.66
CA ALA A 645 47.17 -85.92 4.02
C ALA A 645 45.81 -86.62 4.09
#